data_AF-A0A9P0NB44-F1
#
_entry.id   AF-A0A9P0NB44-F1
#
_cell.length_a   1.000
_cell.length_b   1.000
_cell.length_c   1.000
_cell.angle_alpha   90.00
_cell.angle_beta   90.00
_cell.angle_gamma   90.00
#
_symmetry.space_group_name_H-M   'P 1'
#
loop_
_entity.id
_entity.type
_entity.pdbx_description
1 polymer ?
#
loop_
_entity_poly.entity_id
_entity_poly.type
_entity_poly.pdbx_seq_one_letter_code
_entity_poly.pdbx_strand_id
1 'polypeptide(L)'
;MVRNRKQNSQHENSSKQNSTNSSSEKNNNTSTTHNSQGSSPPRKKMMSLSSWYVAVGIASIGVVMYFVYIGYLETRVNTPIDEKKIVSKDPDSETYWNTYRANTYFGLKTRDPHSVVFGLMWYFPHMLKQNGDGIRHWCKLEDGLKKYGWTQHDGKNFGIQEIHDDDFLITTSFIKFYTNKFGGEWTARINVQPKNPNRTDPMSLIWYAALDEKTEGNLKATYLNTYGIEGDAKNLGNFKVNLHSTRGKIIKQSFLSTVAPSLQYLKETVLSNLRLASDKVTKQKFIILAGDTLDETTKPNFVAIQLNVELPFTLDITFQNTPNTSSFSEDLIPLPVADDYTKLLAKKSTEFQTRFSDVFQLKQKGYSDEDIKAAEAALSNMLGSIGYFYGSSKVQSIHNKGPVPYWKAALLSAVPSRSFFPRGFLWDEGFHGLLISTWDVDIELDIISHWFDLINIEGWIPREQILGVEALAKVPEQFVVQHNTNANPPTFFITLKHMLDNYLEEMLKSRRLAVLERLYPRLNAWFQWFNSTQRGEVLGTYRWRGRQENSIHELNPKTLTSGLDDFPRSSHPTDSERHVDLRCWIALASSVMVQLGNMLGKNVEKYEETYEFLTDNQLLQSQHYSSKSKSFADYGLHTDSVSLKRPPPPPPNPNKSPYDRPQVLDKIRVVYGHPELKLVDTTFGYVNLFPFLLQIIEPHNPILGITLTKMRDPDLIWTNYGLRSLAKSSPLYMKRNTEHDPPYWRGQIWININYLALRSLYYYMHQKGPYTTQAKEVYTELRNNVVANVLKQYKTTGYIWEQYSDQGKGMGCYPFTGWSALFVMIMSEKY
;
A
#
# COMPACT_ATOMS: atom_id res chain seq x y z
N MET A 1 -36.14 -5.47 39.60
CA MET A 1 -36.28 -4.90 40.95
C MET A 1 -35.52 -3.60 41.00
N VAL A 2 -36.27 -2.53 41.22
CA VAL A 2 -35.89 -1.12 41.09
C VAL A 2 -35.22 -0.65 42.37
N ARG A 3 -34.11 0.09 42.29
CA ARG A 3 -33.74 1.05 43.34
C ARG A 3 -33.18 2.34 42.74
N ASN A 4 -33.96 3.38 43.00
CA ASN A 4 -33.84 4.76 42.55
C ASN A 4 -32.52 5.43 42.91
N ARG A 5 -31.94 6.16 41.94
CA ARG A 5 -31.08 7.33 42.17
C ARG A 5 -31.93 8.58 41.96
N LYS A 6 -32.09 9.39 43.01
CA LYS A 6 -32.59 10.77 42.92
C LYS A 6 -31.42 11.71 42.65
N GLN A 7 -31.59 12.57 41.66
CA GLN A 7 -30.84 13.80 41.44
C GLN A 7 -31.10 14.79 42.58
N ASN A 8 -30.12 15.65 42.87
CA ASN A 8 -30.39 17.06 43.10
C ASN A 8 -29.20 17.91 42.64
N SER A 9 -29.57 19.04 42.05
CA SER A 9 -28.80 20.00 41.27
C SER A 9 -28.35 21.21 42.09
N GLN A 10 -27.27 21.85 41.61
CA GLN A 10 -27.01 23.30 41.53
C GLN A 10 -27.22 24.19 42.77
N HIS A 11 -26.16 24.89 43.22
CA HIS A 11 -25.89 26.27 42.79
C HIS A 11 -24.55 26.83 43.32
N GLU A 12 -24.06 27.82 42.57
CA GLU A 12 -22.91 28.71 42.74
C GLU A 12 -22.85 29.40 44.12
N ASN A 13 -21.67 29.82 44.60
CA ASN A 13 -21.01 31.09 44.29
C ASN A 13 -19.88 31.41 45.29
N SER A 14 -18.90 32.22 44.83
CA SER A 14 -18.07 33.15 45.62
C SER A 14 -17.03 32.54 46.59
N SER A 15 -15.87 33.13 46.93
CA SER A 15 -14.88 34.03 46.32
C SER A 15 -13.81 34.29 47.40
N LYS A 16 -12.53 34.40 47.00
CA LYS A 16 -11.45 35.21 47.63
C LYS A 16 -10.82 34.82 49.00
N GLN A 17 -9.50 34.62 48.90
CA GLN A 17 -8.38 35.28 49.62
C GLN A 17 -7.96 34.92 51.06
N ASN A 18 -6.62 34.88 51.19
CA ASN A 18 -5.73 35.20 52.33
C ASN A 18 -5.66 34.16 53.47
N SER A 19 -4.54 33.48 53.74
CA SER A 19 -3.18 33.87 54.20
C SER A 19 -2.98 33.61 55.70
N THR A 20 -1.74 33.21 56.04
CA THR A 20 -1.02 33.33 57.34
C THR A 20 -1.32 32.40 58.54
N ASN A 21 -0.31 31.54 58.83
CA ASN A 21 0.52 31.43 60.05
C ASN A 21 -0.02 31.16 61.47
N SER A 22 0.84 30.43 62.21
CA SER A 22 1.08 30.38 63.67
C SER A 22 0.03 29.64 64.53
N SER A 23 0.31 28.50 65.16
CA SER A 23 1.26 28.10 66.23
C SER A 23 0.70 28.23 67.66
N SER A 24 0.60 27.06 68.31
CA SER A 24 0.84 26.75 69.74
C SER A 24 0.10 27.48 70.86
N GLU A 25 -0.47 26.68 71.78
CA GLU A 25 -0.32 26.79 73.26
C GLU A 25 -0.91 25.50 73.89
N LYS A 26 -0.11 24.62 74.53
CA LYS A 26 0.35 24.61 75.93
C LYS A 26 -0.77 24.70 76.98
N ASN A 27 -0.89 23.69 77.84
CA ASN A 27 -0.48 23.85 79.24
C ASN A 27 -0.41 22.54 80.04
N ASN A 28 0.55 22.56 80.96
CA ASN A 28 0.98 21.52 81.88
C ASN A 28 0.01 21.36 83.07
N ASN A 29 0.04 20.21 83.75
CA ASN A 29 0.54 20.16 85.14
C ASN A 29 0.68 18.73 85.69
N THR A 30 1.84 18.57 86.34
CA THR A 30 2.36 17.59 87.33
C THR A 30 1.34 17.19 88.43
N SER A 31 1.42 16.08 89.18
CA SER A 31 2.56 15.35 89.78
C SER A 31 2.09 14.12 90.59
N THR A 32 2.93 13.05 90.62
CA THR A 32 3.28 12.11 91.76
C THR A 32 2.14 11.32 92.48
N THR A 33 2.23 10.05 92.92
CA THR A 33 3.28 9.02 93.12
C THR A 33 2.60 7.70 93.61
N HIS A 34 3.34 6.59 93.49
CA HIS A 34 3.32 5.33 94.25
C HIS A 34 2.75 4.01 93.65
N ASN A 35 3.72 3.10 93.48
CA ASN A 35 3.76 1.67 93.17
C ASN A 35 2.65 0.74 93.72
N SER A 36 2.27 -0.23 92.89
CA SER A 36 2.30 -1.65 93.28
C SER A 36 2.46 -2.55 92.04
N GLN A 37 3.30 -3.59 92.17
CA GLN A 37 3.73 -4.49 91.10
C GLN A 37 2.66 -5.56 90.78
N GLY A 38 2.51 -5.85 89.49
CA GLY A 38 2.53 -7.23 88.98
C GLY A 38 1.22 -7.97 88.74
N SER A 39 0.63 -7.80 87.55
CA SER A 39 -0.02 -8.90 86.82
C SER A 39 -0.14 -8.56 85.32
N SER A 40 0.53 -9.34 84.48
CA SER A 40 0.63 -9.18 83.02
C SER A 40 -0.69 -9.55 82.30
N PRO A 41 -1.23 -8.71 81.39
CA PRO A 41 -2.33 -9.06 80.51
C PRO A 41 -1.81 -9.71 79.19
N PRO A 42 -2.66 -10.41 78.41
CA PRO A 42 -2.24 -11.53 77.58
C PRO A 42 -1.49 -11.11 76.30
N ARG A 43 -0.45 -11.90 75.95
CA ARG A 43 0.27 -11.80 74.66
C ARG A 43 -0.72 -11.97 73.50
N LYS A 44 -0.87 -10.92 72.67
CA LYS A 44 -1.41 -11.06 71.31
C LYS A 44 -0.47 -12.00 70.54
N LYS A 45 -0.95 -13.20 70.19
CA LYS A 45 -0.28 -14.08 69.21
C LYS A 45 -0.25 -13.36 67.86
N MET A 46 0.87 -12.74 67.51
CA MET A 46 1.20 -12.52 66.10
C MET A 46 1.44 -13.90 65.49
N MET A 47 0.63 -14.29 64.50
CA MET A 47 0.94 -15.45 63.66
C MET A 47 2.29 -15.19 62.99
N SER A 48 3.34 -15.83 63.47
CA SER A 48 4.56 -16.02 62.71
C SER A 48 4.20 -16.94 61.54
N LEU A 49 3.98 -16.37 60.36
CA LEU A 49 4.04 -17.13 59.13
C LEU A 49 5.44 -17.74 59.08
N SER A 50 5.52 -19.07 59.17
CA SER A 50 6.80 -19.76 59.08
C SER A 50 7.49 -19.36 57.78
N SER A 51 8.79 -19.10 57.83
CA SER A 51 9.58 -18.54 56.72
C SER A 51 9.39 -19.28 55.39
N TRP A 52 8.99 -20.55 55.43
CA TRP A 52 8.65 -21.34 54.26
C TRP A 52 7.36 -20.89 53.54
N TYR A 53 6.31 -20.46 54.24
CA TYR A 53 5.09 -19.94 53.59
C TYR A 53 5.38 -18.61 52.88
N VAL A 54 6.25 -17.78 53.45
CA VAL A 54 6.72 -16.54 52.83
C VAL A 54 7.55 -16.85 51.59
N ALA A 55 8.48 -17.82 51.67
CA ALA A 55 9.28 -18.25 50.53
C ALA A 55 8.41 -18.84 49.40
N VAL A 56 7.42 -19.68 49.72
CA VAL A 56 6.46 -20.21 48.75
C VAL A 56 5.62 -19.08 48.14
N GLY A 57 5.13 -18.14 48.95
CA GLY A 57 4.39 -16.97 48.46
C GLY A 57 5.20 -16.12 47.48
N ILE A 58 6.47 -15.84 47.80
CA ILE A 58 7.39 -15.10 46.90
C ILE A 58 7.63 -15.90 45.61
N ALA A 59 7.85 -17.21 45.70
CA ALA A 59 8.04 -18.06 44.52
C ALA A 59 6.78 -18.07 43.64
N SER A 60 5.59 -18.20 44.23
CA SER A 60 4.31 -18.13 43.50
C SER A 60 4.11 -16.78 42.81
N ILE A 61 4.43 -15.67 43.49
CA ILE A 61 4.39 -14.33 42.90
C ILE A 61 5.38 -14.23 41.73
N GLY A 62 6.61 -14.75 41.89
CA GLY A 62 7.61 -14.79 40.82
C GLY A 62 7.14 -15.56 39.59
N VAL A 63 6.48 -16.71 39.79
CA VAL A 63 5.87 -17.50 38.69
C VAL A 63 4.75 -16.72 38.01
N VAL A 64 3.86 -16.07 38.75
CA VAL A 64 2.79 -15.23 38.18
C VAL A 64 3.36 -14.07 37.40
N MET A 65 4.35 -13.35 37.95
CA MET A 65 5.04 -12.26 37.26
C MET A 65 5.70 -12.73 35.96
N TYR A 66 6.33 -13.91 35.97
CA TYR A 66 6.92 -14.51 34.78
C TYR A 66 5.87 -14.75 33.68
N PHE A 67 4.75 -15.41 34.00
CA PHE A 67 3.69 -15.67 33.01
C PHE A 67 3.01 -14.39 32.53
N VAL A 68 2.81 -13.40 33.40
CA VAL A 68 2.30 -12.07 33.02
C VAL A 68 3.28 -11.37 32.08
N TYR A 69 4.59 -11.46 32.34
CA TYR A 69 5.61 -10.87 31.48
C TYR A 69 5.68 -11.54 30.11
N ILE A 70 5.59 -12.88 30.04
CA ILE A 70 5.51 -13.59 28.76
C ILE A 70 4.24 -13.20 27.99
N GLY A 71 3.08 -13.16 28.66
CA GLY A 71 1.83 -12.70 28.04
C GLY A 71 1.90 -11.24 27.58
N TYR A 72 2.60 -10.39 28.32
CA TYR A 72 2.90 -9.02 27.90
C TYR A 72 3.73 -9.01 26.61
N LEU A 73 4.82 -9.76 26.54
CA LEU A 73 5.66 -9.84 25.34
C LEU A 73 4.91 -10.41 24.11
N GLU A 74 4.09 -11.44 24.31
CA GLU A 74 3.31 -12.07 23.24
C GLU A 74 2.24 -11.15 22.63
N THR A 75 1.70 -10.20 23.42
CA THR A 75 0.62 -9.29 22.99
C THR A 75 1.13 -7.99 22.40
N ARG A 76 2.41 -7.64 22.57
CA ARG A 76 2.96 -6.38 22.03
C ARG A 76 2.82 -6.28 20.52
N VAL A 77 3.09 -7.35 19.80
CA VAL A 77 3.08 -7.31 18.32
C VAL A 77 1.72 -6.93 17.75
N ASN A 78 0.62 -7.31 18.41
CA ASN A 78 -0.75 -7.05 17.95
C ASN A 78 -1.54 -6.07 18.86
N THR A 79 -0.83 -5.29 19.68
CA THR A 79 -1.43 -4.19 20.46
C THR A 79 -1.22 -2.86 19.73
N PRO A 80 -2.28 -2.09 19.40
CA PRO A 80 -2.13 -0.77 18.81
C PRO A 80 -1.43 0.20 19.77
N ILE A 81 -0.76 1.21 19.23
CA ILE A 81 -0.26 2.31 20.07
C ILE A 81 -1.41 3.03 20.78
N ASP A 82 -1.22 3.39 22.05
CA ASP A 82 -2.22 4.11 22.85
C ASP A 82 -2.20 5.62 22.56
N GLU A 83 -2.57 5.98 21.34
CA GLU A 83 -2.63 7.35 20.86
C GLU A 83 -3.97 7.61 20.17
N LYS A 84 -4.48 8.84 20.26
CA LYS A 84 -5.71 9.23 19.54
C LYS A 84 -5.56 8.95 18.04
N LYS A 85 -6.52 8.21 17.46
CA LYS A 85 -6.53 7.89 16.02
C LYS A 85 -6.41 9.14 15.17
N ILE A 86 -5.63 9.04 14.09
CA ILE A 86 -5.49 10.15 13.15
C ILE A 86 -6.74 10.25 12.27
N VAL A 87 -7.19 9.10 11.77
CA VAL A 87 -8.33 8.97 10.86
C VAL A 87 -9.64 9.20 11.63
N SER A 88 -10.41 10.19 11.16
CA SER A 88 -11.80 10.39 11.59
C SER A 88 -12.75 9.62 10.68
N LYS A 89 -13.69 8.89 11.27
CA LYS A 89 -14.81 8.32 10.51
C LYS A 89 -15.80 9.44 10.21
N ASP A 90 -16.03 9.68 8.93
CA ASP A 90 -17.02 10.63 8.44
C ASP A 90 -17.77 10.01 7.25
N PRO A 91 -18.96 9.42 7.48
CA PRO A 91 -19.75 8.82 6.41
C PRO A 91 -20.27 9.87 5.44
N ASP A 92 -20.33 11.14 5.83
CA ASP A 92 -20.78 12.25 4.99
C ASP A 92 -19.62 12.90 4.24
N SER A 93 -18.42 12.33 4.29
CA SER A 93 -17.28 12.83 3.52
C SER A 93 -17.54 12.73 2.01
N GLU A 94 -17.14 13.76 1.26
CA GLU A 94 -17.06 13.71 -0.21
C GLU A 94 -16.23 12.53 -0.73
N THR A 95 -15.35 11.95 0.09
CA THR A 95 -14.51 10.80 -0.27
C THR A 95 -15.13 9.45 0.11
N TYR A 96 -16.36 9.41 0.63
CA TYR A 96 -16.95 8.15 1.09
C TYR A 96 -17.12 7.12 -0.03
N TRP A 97 -17.61 7.55 -1.20
CA TRP A 97 -17.72 6.71 -2.41
C TRP A 97 -16.55 6.93 -3.36
N ASN A 98 -15.96 5.87 -3.90
CA ASN A 98 -15.04 5.96 -5.05
C ASN A 98 -14.80 4.59 -5.68
N THR A 99 -13.88 4.54 -6.64
CA THR A 99 -13.38 3.33 -7.32
C THR A 99 -12.44 2.49 -6.44
N TYR A 100 -12.74 2.40 -5.14
CA TYR A 100 -11.91 1.80 -4.09
C TYR A 100 -11.73 0.28 -4.17
N ARG A 101 -12.12 -0.36 -5.28
CA ARG A 101 -11.92 -1.79 -5.58
C ARG A 101 -10.90 -1.97 -6.70
N ALA A 102 -9.65 -1.62 -6.39
CA ALA A 102 -8.56 -1.55 -7.37
C ALA A 102 -8.30 -2.88 -8.13
N ASN A 103 -8.63 -4.02 -7.53
CA ASN A 103 -8.52 -5.36 -8.14
C ASN A 103 -9.56 -5.63 -9.25
N THR A 104 -10.63 -4.84 -9.37
CA THR A 104 -11.68 -5.00 -10.39
C THR A 104 -11.43 -4.08 -11.57
N TYR A 105 -11.85 -4.46 -12.78
CA TYR A 105 -11.76 -3.56 -13.94
C TYR A 105 -12.58 -2.29 -13.75
N PHE A 106 -13.81 -2.41 -13.27
CA PHE A 106 -14.62 -1.28 -12.82
C PHE A 106 -15.49 -1.72 -11.65
N GLY A 107 -15.35 -1.01 -10.52
CA GLY A 107 -16.08 -1.30 -9.30
C GLY A 107 -16.06 -0.11 -8.35
N LEU A 108 -17.14 0.05 -7.60
CA LEU A 108 -17.34 1.13 -6.63
C LEU A 108 -17.61 0.51 -5.26
N LYS A 109 -17.09 1.14 -4.21
CA LYS A 109 -17.43 0.80 -2.82
C LYS A 109 -17.33 2.03 -1.92
N THR A 110 -17.92 1.93 -0.73
CA THR A 110 -17.76 2.95 0.29
C THR A 110 -16.50 2.73 1.13
N ARG A 111 -16.05 3.79 1.82
CA ARG A 111 -15.05 3.74 2.90
C ARG A 111 -15.66 3.25 4.21
N ASP A 112 -16.53 2.25 4.14
CA ASP A 112 -17.10 1.56 5.30
C ASP A 112 -16.47 0.17 5.46
N PRO A 113 -16.16 -0.27 6.71
CA PRO A 113 -15.68 -1.61 7.00
C PRO A 113 -16.54 -2.75 6.42
N HIS A 114 -17.86 -2.54 6.35
CA HIS A 114 -18.88 -3.49 5.90
C HIS A 114 -19.74 -2.80 4.84
N SER A 115 -19.13 -2.66 3.66
CA SER A 115 -19.68 -1.90 2.54
C SER A 115 -20.54 -2.77 1.63
N VAL A 116 -21.46 -2.13 0.89
CA VAL A 116 -22.01 -2.67 -0.35
C VAL A 116 -21.02 -2.37 -1.48
N VAL A 117 -20.77 -3.38 -2.32
CA VAL A 117 -19.89 -3.24 -3.47
C VAL A 117 -20.67 -3.33 -4.77
N PHE A 118 -20.31 -2.50 -5.72
CA PHE A 118 -20.80 -2.56 -7.09
C PHE A 118 -19.67 -2.94 -8.05
N GLY A 119 -20.02 -3.52 -9.18
CA GLY A 119 -19.04 -3.72 -10.24
C GLY A 119 -19.62 -4.22 -11.55
N LEU A 120 -18.72 -4.24 -12.54
CA LEU A 120 -18.98 -4.69 -13.89
C LEU A 120 -18.30 -6.04 -14.14
N MET A 121 -19.03 -6.94 -14.79
CA MET A 121 -18.46 -8.07 -15.54
C MET A 121 -18.91 -8.02 -16.99
N TRP A 122 -18.13 -8.58 -17.88
CA TRP A 122 -18.56 -8.77 -19.26
C TRP A 122 -17.94 -10.00 -19.90
N TYR A 123 -18.57 -10.47 -20.97
CA TYR A 123 -18.01 -11.49 -21.84
C TYR A 123 -18.64 -11.43 -23.23
N PHE A 124 -17.93 -11.99 -24.21
CA PHE A 124 -18.48 -12.29 -25.52
C PHE A 124 -19.02 -13.72 -25.50
N PRO A 125 -20.29 -13.98 -25.85
CA PRO A 125 -20.87 -15.32 -25.78
C PRO A 125 -20.08 -16.40 -26.53
N HIS A 126 -19.41 -16.04 -27.63
CA HIS A 126 -18.58 -16.96 -28.41
C HIS A 126 -17.22 -17.27 -27.77
N MET A 127 -16.75 -16.45 -26.83
CA MET A 127 -15.47 -16.61 -26.12
C MET A 127 -15.63 -17.30 -24.76
N LEU A 128 -16.86 -17.49 -24.28
CA LEU A 128 -17.13 -18.06 -22.97
C LEU A 128 -16.87 -19.58 -22.97
N LYS A 129 -15.91 -20.00 -22.14
CA LYS A 129 -15.59 -21.42 -21.91
C LYS A 129 -16.34 -21.96 -20.69
N GLN A 130 -16.43 -23.29 -20.59
CA GLN A 130 -17.12 -23.98 -19.50
C GLN A 130 -16.54 -23.67 -18.10
N ASN A 131 -15.24 -23.42 -18.00
CA ASN A 131 -14.57 -23.03 -16.76
C ASN A 131 -14.73 -21.54 -16.40
N GLY A 132 -15.50 -20.77 -17.19
CA GLY A 132 -15.69 -19.34 -17.01
C GLY A 132 -14.57 -18.46 -17.54
N ASP A 133 -13.57 -19.02 -18.21
CA ASP A 133 -12.64 -18.22 -19.02
C ASP A 133 -13.44 -17.46 -20.08
N GLY A 134 -13.07 -16.20 -20.29
CA GLY A 134 -13.81 -15.26 -21.14
C GLY A 134 -14.69 -14.27 -20.36
N ILE A 135 -15.04 -14.55 -19.10
CA ILE A 135 -15.66 -13.54 -18.21
C ILE A 135 -14.58 -12.65 -17.61
N ARG A 136 -14.62 -11.37 -17.93
CA ARG A 136 -13.78 -10.32 -17.33
C ARG A 136 -14.46 -9.77 -16.08
N HIS A 137 -13.70 -9.63 -15.00
CA HIS A 137 -14.19 -9.11 -13.72
C HIS A 137 -13.05 -8.49 -12.90
N TRP A 138 -12.21 -9.34 -12.31
CA TRP A 138 -10.95 -8.94 -11.70
C TRP A 138 -9.89 -8.69 -12.76
N CYS A 139 -9.03 -7.69 -12.53
CA CYS A 139 -7.86 -7.45 -13.34
C CYS A 139 -6.92 -8.66 -13.28
N LYS A 140 -6.66 -9.26 -14.44
CA LYS A 140 -5.83 -10.45 -14.62
C LYS A 140 -4.91 -10.23 -15.81
N LEU A 141 -3.64 -10.63 -15.68
CA LEU A 141 -2.70 -10.59 -16.80
C LEU A 141 -3.11 -11.60 -17.88
N GLU A 142 -3.71 -12.71 -17.45
CA GLU A 142 -4.16 -13.80 -18.30
C GLU A 142 -5.34 -13.41 -19.21
N ASP A 143 -6.04 -12.30 -18.92
CA ASP A 143 -7.12 -11.80 -19.78
C ASP A 143 -6.60 -11.23 -21.11
N GLY A 144 -5.29 -10.95 -21.22
CA GLY A 144 -4.65 -10.62 -22.50
C GLY A 144 -5.13 -9.31 -23.15
N LEU A 145 -5.68 -8.39 -22.36
CA LEU A 145 -6.18 -7.11 -22.88
C LEU A 145 -5.07 -6.29 -23.52
N LYS A 146 -5.35 -5.67 -24.67
CA LYS A 146 -4.35 -4.86 -25.42
C LYS A 146 -3.94 -3.62 -24.63
N LYS A 147 -4.89 -3.00 -23.93
CA LYS A 147 -4.70 -1.84 -23.07
C LYS A 147 -5.89 -1.74 -22.12
N TYR A 148 -5.65 -1.39 -20.86
CA TYR A 148 -6.71 -0.92 -19.98
C TYR A 148 -6.15 0.05 -18.93
N GLY A 149 -6.95 1.01 -18.52
CA GLY A 149 -6.61 1.92 -17.43
C GLY A 149 -7.38 3.22 -17.46
N TRP A 150 -7.30 3.97 -16.36
CA TRP A 150 -7.85 5.30 -16.23
C TRP A 150 -7.07 6.27 -17.13
N THR A 151 -7.77 6.98 -18.02
CA THR A 151 -7.19 8.05 -18.84
C THR A 151 -7.33 9.39 -18.17
N GLN A 152 -8.39 9.57 -17.37
CA GLN A 152 -8.63 10.71 -16.50
C GLN A 152 -9.24 10.24 -15.19
N HIS A 153 -8.72 10.69 -14.05
CA HIS A 153 -9.30 10.42 -12.73
C HIS A 153 -8.80 11.48 -11.75
N ASP A 154 -9.69 12.18 -11.06
CA ASP A 154 -9.30 13.27 -10.15
C ASP A 154 -9.02 12.79 -8.71
N GLY A 155 -9.31 11.52 -8.43
CA GLY A 155 -9.17 10.90 -7.10
C GLY A 155 -10.33 11.21 -6.16
N LYS A 156 -11.28 12.06 -6.58
CA LYS A 156 -12.41 12.51 -5.76
C LYS A 156 -13.72 12.24 -6.46
N ASN A 157 -14.06 12.94 -7.55
CA ASN A 157 -15.43 13.10 -8.03
C ASN A 157 -15.70 12.53 -9.43
N PHE A 158 -14.66 12.17 -10.18
CA PHE A 158 -14.81 11.82 -11.59
C PHE A 158 -13.72 10.86 -12.07
N GLY A 159 -14.06 10.02 -13.04
CA GLY A 159 -13.07 9.28 -13.81
C GLY A 159 -13.59 8.78 -15.15
N ILE A 160 -12.65 8.60 -16.10
CA ILE A 160 -12.81 7.95 -17.40
C ILE A 160 -11.72 6.90 -17.53
N GLN A 161 -12.12 5.68 -17.86
CA GLN A 161 -11.24 4.56 -18.12
C GLN A 161 -11.56 3.96 -19.49
N GLU A 162 -10.50 3.57 -20.20
CA GLU A 162 -10.57 2.84 -21.45
C GLU A 162 -10.11 1.40 -21.24
N ILE A 163 -10.82 0.46 -21.85
CA ILE A 163 -10.52 -0.97 -21.83
C ILE A 163 -10.62 -1.48 -23.28
N HIS A 164 -9.50 -1.91 -23.83
CA HIS A 164 -9.40 -2.46 -25.18
C HIS A 164 -9.36 -3.99 -25.11
N ASP A 165 -10.54 -4.60 -25.25
CA ASP A 165 -10.73 -6.05 -25.31
C ASP A 165 -10.96 -6.44 -26.78
N ASP A 166 -9.99 -7.11 -27.39
CA ASP A 166 -9.94 -7.42 -28.83
C ASP A 166 -10.16 -6.19 -29.76
N ASP A 167 -11.28 -6.18 -30.51
CA ASP A 167 -11.68 -5.08 -31.39
C ASP A 167 -12.79 -4.23 -30.80
N PHE A 168 -12.96 -4.27 -29.48
CA PHE A 168 -13.93 -3.43 -28.78
C PHE A 168 -13.19 -2.45 -27.89
N LEU A 169 -13.74 -1.24 -27.83
CA LEU A 169 -13.40 -0.23 -26.86
C LEU A 169 -14.56 -0.13 -25.88
N ILE A 170 -14.29 -0.49 -24.62
CA ILE A 170 -15.21 -0.27 -23.51
C ILE A 170 -14.70 0.96 -22.76
N THR A 171 -15.52 2.00 -22.70
CA THR A 171 -15.28 3.18 -21.88
C THR A 171 -16.16 3.11 -20.65
N THR A 172 -15.55 3.08 -19.48
CA THR A 172 -16.26 3.20 -18.20
C THR A 172 -15.97 4.57 -17.61
N SER A 173 -17.02 5.28 -17.18
CA SER A 173 -16.86 6.59 -16.53
C SER A 173 -17.81 6.73 -15.36
N PHE A 174 -17.50 7.63 -14.43
CA PHE A 174 -18.40 7.96 -13.33
C PHE A 174 -18.28 9.44 -12.93
N ILE A 175 -19.37 9.97 -12.38
CA ILE A 175 -19.45 11.31 -11.77
C ILE A 175 -20.20 11.16 -10.45
N LYS A 176 -19.64 11.74 -9.39
CA LYS A 176 -20.31 11.84 -8.09
C LYS A 176 -20.98 13.19 -7.90
N PHE A 177 -22.08 13.15 -7.16
CA PHE A 177 -22.88 14.29 -6.76
C PHE A 177 -22.92 14.30 -5.24
N TYR A 178 -22.22 15.24 -4.65
CA TYR A 178 -22.16 15.32 -3.20
C TYR A 178 -23.54 15.64 -2.62
N THR A 179 -23.93 14.89 -1.60
CA THR A 179 -25.05 15.20 -0.72
C THR A 179 -24.56 15.07 0.71
N ASN A 180 -25.15 15.80 1.66
CA ASN A 180 -24.82 15.69 3.09
C ASN A 180 -25.30 14.36 3.73
N LYS A 181 -25.40 13.29 2.94
CA LYS A 181 -25.80 11.95 3.37
C LYS A 181 -24.92 10.93 2.67
N PHE A 182 -24.17 10.18 3.45
CA PHE A 182 -23.40 9.01 2.99
C PHE A 182 -22.51 9.33 1.77
N GLY A 183 -21.89 10.51 1.77
CA GLY A 183 -20.99 11.02 0.74
C GLY A 183 -21.59 11.21 -0.65
N GLY A 184 -22.92 11.19 -0.77
CA GLY A 184 -23.62 11.55 -2.00
C GLY A 184 -24.09 10.39 -2.87
N GLU A 185 -24.37 10.77 -4.11
CA GLU A 185 -24.95 9.94 -5.16
C GLU A 185 -23.99 9.88 -6.36
N TRP A 186 -24.22 9.00 -7.33
CA TRP A 186 -23.37 8.92 -8.51
C TRP A 186 -24.08 8.38 -9.75
N THR A 187 -23.61 8.81 -10.92
CA THR A 187 -23.92 8.19 -12.21
C THR A 187 -22.65 7.60 -12.80
N ALA A 188 -22.69 6.31 -13.12
CA ALA A 188 -21.68 5.63 -13.92
C ALA A 188 -22.19 5.40 -15.35
N ARG A 189 -21.31 5.39 -16.34
CA ARG A 189 -21.62 5.07 -17.73
C ARG A 189 -20.69 3.98 -18.24
N ILE A 190 -21.29 3.00 -18.94
CA ILE A 190 -20.59 1.99 -19.71
C ILE A 190 -20.94 2.22 -21.17
N ASN A 191 -19.93 2.54 -21.98
CA ASN A 191 -20.07 2.73 -23.41
C ASN A 191 -19.21 1.69 -24.13
N VAL A 192 -19.80 0.91 -25.03
CA VAL A 192 -19.12 -0.12 -25.79
C VAL A 192 -19.21 0.19 -27.27
N GLN A 193 -18.06 0.28 -27.93
CA GLN A 193 -17.95 0.58 -29.35
C GLN A 193 -17.06 -0.45 -30.04
N PRO A 194 -17.52 -1.05 -31.16
CA PRO A 194 -16.64 -1.85 -31.99
C PRO A 194 -15.68 -0.93 -32.76
N LYS A 195 -14.39 -1.28 -32.82
CA LYS A 195 -13.37 -0.55 -33.60
C LYS A 195 -13.67 -0.64 -35.10
N ASN A 196 -14.24 -1.76 -35.54
CA ASN A 196 -14.78 -1.92 -36.89
C ASN A 196 -16.31 -1.80 -36.84
N PRO A 197 -16.92 -0.77 -37.42
CA PRO A 197 -18.38 -0.56 -37.40
C PRO A 197 -19.18 -1.73 -37.98
N ASN A 198 -18.59 -2.55 -38.84
CA ASN A 198 -19.25 -3.71 -39.45
C ASN A 198 -19.36 -4.92 -38.51
N ARG A 199 -18.69 -4.88 -37.35
CA ARG A 199 -18.67 -5.99 -36.41
C ARG A 199 -19.88 -5.88 -35.47
N THR A 200 -20.79 -6.85 -35.57
CA THR A 200 -22.08 -6.87 -34.86
C THR A 200 -22.16 -7.93 -33.76
N ASP A 201 -21.02 -8.49 -33.35
CA ASP A 201 -21.00 -9.53 -32.32
C ASP A 201 -21.69 -9.07 -31.04
N PRO A 202 -22.63 -9.85 -30.49
CA PRO A 202 -23.31 -9.48 -29.27
C PRO A 202 -22.35 -9.55 -28.08
N MET A 203 -22.61 -8.73 -27.09
CA MET A 203 -21.87 -8.69 -25.84
C MET A 203 -22.82 -8.89 -24.67
N SER A 204 -22.35 -9.58 -23.63
CA SER A 204 -23.07 -9.69 -22.37
C SER A 204 -22.44 -8.76 -21.33
N LEU A 205 -23.21 -7.78 -20.86
CA LEU A 205 -22.85 -6.88 -19.77
C LEU A 205 -23.56 -7.34 -18.50
N ILE A 206 -22.82 -7.47 -17.40
CA ILE A 206 -23.37 -7.82 -16.09
C ILE A 206 -23.01 -6.72 -15.10
N TRP A 207 -24.03 -6.00 -14.63
CA TRP A 207 -23.91 -5.07 -13.51
C TRP A 207 -24.37 -5.75 -12.23
N TYR A 208 -23.60 -5.67 -11.16
CA TYR A 208 -23.96 -6.32 -9.90
C TYR A 208 -23.82 -5.42 -8.67
N ALA A 209 -24.57 -5.79 -7.63
CA ALA A 209 -24.40 -5.34 -6.26
C ALA A 209 -24.17 -6.57 -5.37
N ALA A 210 -23.24 -6.47 -4.42
CA ALA A 210 -22.99 -7.49 -3.42
C ALA A 210 -22.79 -6.87 -2.03
N LEU A 211 -23.26 -7.53 -0.98
CA LEU A 211 -22.97 -7.19 0.40
C LEU A 211 -21.74 -7.97 0.87
N ASP A 212 -20.80 -7.30 1.55
CA ASP A 212 -19.72 -7.98 2.31
C ASP A 212 -20.33 -8.97 3.32
N GLU A 213 -19.61 -10.05 3.66
CA GLU A 213 -20.19 -11.17 4.42
C GLU A 213 -20.69 -10.77 5.82
N LYS A 214 -20.24 -9.61 6.32
CA LYS A 214 -20.63 -9.07 7.62
C LYS A 214 -21.57 -7.86 7.52
N THR A 215 -21.92 -7.44 6.32
CA THR A 215 -22.89 -6.37 6.10
C THR A 215 -24.29 -6.92 6.31
N GLU A 216 -24.96 -6.42 7.36
CA GLU A 216 -26.39 -6.63 7.55
C GLU A 216 -27.17 -5.80 6.51
N GLY A 217 -27.98 -6.47 5.70
CA GLY A 217 -28.77 -5.83 4.65
C GLY A 217 -29.50 -6.84 3.78
N ASN A 218 -30.13 -6.34 2.73
CA ASN A 218 -30.80 -7.15 1.72
C ASN A 218 -30.70 -6.49 0.34
N LEU A 219 -30.65 -7.30 -0.71
CA LEU A 219 -30.67 -6.85 -2.09
C LEU A 219 -31.85 -7.46 -2.84
N LYS A 220 -32.40 -6.70 -3.79
CA LYS A 220 -33.50 -7.14 -4.64
C LYS A 220 -33.35 -6.59 -6.06
N ALA A 221 -33.55 -7.46 -7.05
CA ALA A 221 -33.63 -7.03 -8.44
C ALA A 221 -34.96 -6.30 -8.73
N THR A 222 -34.91 -5.21 -9.49
CA THR A 222 -36.11 -4.55 -10.02
C THR A 222 -36.20 -4.77 -11.53
N TYR A 223 -37.38 -5.17 -12.03
CA TYR A 223 -37.57 -5.54 -13.44
C TYR A 223 -38.93 -5.16 -14.05
N LEU A 224 -39.86 -4.58 -13.27
CA LEU A 224 -41.21 -4.26 -13.75
C LEU A 224 -41.27 -2.97 -14.58
N ASN A 225 -40.75 -1.86 -14.05
CA ASN A 225 -40.81 -0.53 -14.68
C ASN A 225 -39.42 0.02 -15.05
N THR A 226 -38.41 -0.33 -14.27
CA THR A 226 -37.01 0.08 -14.48
C THR A 226 -36.12 -1.05 -14.02
N TYR A 227 -35.20 -1.48 -14.89
CA TYR A 227 -34.22 -2.48 -14.53
C TYR A 227 -33.22 -1.90 -13.54
N GLY A 228 -32.94 -2.62 -12.47
CA GLY A 228 -32.21 -2.03 -11.36
C GLY A 228 -32.02 -2.98 -10.19
N ILE A 229 -31.51 -2.40 -9.11
CA ILE A 229 -31.27 -3.06 -7.84
C ILE A 229 -31.76 -2.12 -6.74
N GLU A 230 -32.65 -2.60 -5.88
CA GLU A 230 -32.99 -1.95 -4.62
C GLU A 230 -32.30 -2.70 -3.50
N GLY A 231 -31.86 -1.98 -2.48
CA GLY A 231 -31.24 -2.61 -1.33
C GLY A 231 -31.32 -1.76 -0.08
N ASP A 232 -31.11 -2.43 1.04
CA ASP A 232 -30.87 -1.81 2.33
C ASP A 232 -29.56 -2.34 2.90
N ALA A 233 -28.78 -1.46 3.52
CA ALA A 233 -27.61 -1.84 4.29
C ALA A 233 -27.53 -0.99 5.55
N LYS A 234 -27.19 -1.61 6.69
CA LYS A 234 -27.19 -0.96 8.01
C LYS A 234 -26.48 0.39 8.08
N ASN A 235 -25.35 0.53 7.39
CA ASN A 235 -24.50 1.74 7.40
C ASN A 235 -24.74 2.69 6.22
N LEU A 236 -25.61 2.33 5.27
CA LEU A 236 -25.92 3.14 4.08
C LEU A 236 -27.40 3.54 3.99
N GLY A 237 -28.27 2.85 4.73
CA GLY A 237 -29.73 3.00 4.61
C GLY A 237 -30.27 2.32 3.35
N ASN A 238 -31.46 2.75 2.94
CA ASN A 238 -32.09 2.29 1.71
C ASN A 238 -31.48 3.00 0.51
N PHE A 239 -31.29 2.26 -0.57
CA PHE A 239 -30.77 2.80 -1.82
C PHE A 239 -31.42 2.15 -3.03
N LYS A 240 -31.32 2.84 -4.16
CA LYS A 240 -31.80 2.37 -5.45
C LYS A 240 -30.76 2.60 -6.52
N VAL A 241 -30.58 1.58 -7.35
CA VAL A 241 -29.76 1.61 -8.56
C VAL A 241 -30.65 1.39 -9.77
N ASN A 242 -30.61 2.29 -10.74
CA ASN A 242 -31.37 2.17 -11.99
C ASN A 242 -30.42 2.08 -13.18
N LEU A 243 -30.77 1.22 -14.14
CA LEU A 243 -30.05 1.01 -15.39
C LEU A 243 -30.83 1.63 -16.55
N HIS A 244 -30.23 2.60 -17.22
CA HIS A 244 -30.83 3.37 -18.31
C HIS A 244 -30.10 3.06 -19.61
N SER A 245 -30.79 2.36 -20.53
CA SER A 245 -30.28 2.11 -21.88
C SER A 245 -30.45 3.36 -22.73
N THR A 246 -29.37 4.12 -22.94
CA THR A 246 -29.43 5.41 -23.63
C THR A 246 -29.16 5.30 -25.13
N ARG A 247 -28.41 4.27 -25.55
CA ARG A 247 -28.13 3.98 -26.96
C ARG A 247 -27.92 2.49 -27.19
N GLY A 248 -28.37 2.01 -28.35
CA GLY A 248 -28.23 0.61 -28.76
C GLY A 248 -29.41 -0.24 -28.34
N LYS A 249 -29.39 -1.52 -28.74
CA LYS A 249 -30.52 -2.44 -28.59
C LYS A 249 -30.17 -3.57 -27.62
N ILE A 250 -31.08 -3.82 -26.68
CA ILE A 250 -30.99 -4.96 -25.79
C ILE A 250 -31.71 -6.15 -26.45
N ILE A 251 -30.97 -7.23 -26.66
CA ILE A 251 -31.48 -8.47 -27.27
C ILE A 251 -32.20 -9.30 -26.22
N LYS A 252 -31.57 -9.49 -25.06
CA LYS A 252 -32.09 -10.32 -23.98
C LYS A 252 -31.65 -9.80 -22.63
N GLN A 253 -32.58 -9.85 -21.67
CA GLN A 253 -32.35 -9.45 -20.29
C GLN A 253 -32.60 -10.64 -19.37
N SER A 254 -31.82 -10.71 -18.29
CA SER A 254 -32.00 -11.64 -17.20
C SER A 254 -31.34 -11.09 -15.93
N PHE A 255 -31.66 -11.68 -14.79
CA PHE A 255 -31.05 -11.30 -13.52
C PHE A 255 -30.71 -12.55 -12.72
N LEU A 256 -29.91 -12.37 -11.67
CA LEU A 256 -29.66 -13.34 -10.63
C LEU A 256 -29.90 -12.67 -9.28
N SER A 257 -30.67 -13.34 -8.43
CA SER A 257 -30.86 -12.98 -7.03
C SER A 257 -30.51 -14.20 -6.19
N THR A 258 -29.41 -14.10 -5.42
CA THR A 258 -28.84 -15.25 -4.72
C THR A 258 -27.97 -14.86 -3.51
N VAL A 259 -27.39 -15.87 -2.86
CA VAL A 259 -26.36 -15.72 -1.84
C VAL A 259 -24.99 -16.07 -2.44
N ALA A 260 -24.10 -15.08 -2.56
CA ALA A 260 -22.69 -15.31 -2.81
C ALA A 260 -21.98 -15.66 -1.48
N PRO A 261 -21.17 -16.73 -1.43
CA PRO A 261 -20.47 -17.12 -0.19
C PRO A 261 -19.44 -16.10 0.30
N SER A 262 -18.83 -15.37 -0.63
CA SER A 262 -17.82 -14.34 -0.33
C SER A 262 -17.61 -13.42 -1.54
N LEU A 263 -17.13 -12.19 -1.30
CA LEU A 263 -16.79 -11.24 -2.36
C LEU A 263 -15.72 -11.77 -3.33
N GLN A 264 -14.88 -12.72 -2.90
CA GLN A 264 -13.90 -13.36 -3.79
C GLN A 264 -14.50 -14.35 -4.79
N TYR A 265 -15.74 -14.79 -4.60
CA TYR A 265 -16.40 -15.82 -5.40
C TYR A 265 -17.56 -15.29 -6.28
N LEU A 266 -17.63 -13.97 -6.51
CA LEU A 266 -18.73 -13.38 -7.27
C LEU A 266 -18.77 -13.87 -8.73
N LYS A 267 -17.61 -14.03 -9.38
CA LYS A 267 -17.52 -14.55 -10.76
C LYS A 267 -17.99 -15.99 -10.83
N GLU A 268 -17.57 -16.81 -9.88
CA GLU A 268 -17.92 -18.23 -9.77
C GLU A 268 -19.42 -18.40 -9.45
N THR A 269 -19.97 -17.50 -8.63
CA THR A 269 -21.42 -17.44 -8.34
C THR A 269 -22.22 -17.10 -9.59
N VAL A 270 -21.76 -16.15 -10.40
CA VAL A 270 -22.37 -15.86 -11.72
C VAL A 270 -22.29 -17.07 -12.63
N LEU A 271 -21.09 -17.65 -12.79
CA LEU A 271 -20.83 -18.77 -13.71
C LEU A 271 -21.72 -19.99 -13.40
N SER A 272 -21.81 -20.38 -12.14
CA SER A 272 -22.63 -21.52 -11.70
C SER A 272 -24.13 -21.33 -11.92
N ASN A 273 -24.58 -20.09 -12.14
CA ASN A 273 -25.97 -19.73 -12.37
C ASN A 273 -26.28 -19.30 -13.82
N LEU A 274 -25.33 -19.49 -14.76
CA LEU A 274 -25.60 -19.31 -16.18
C LEU A 274 -26.37 -20.51 -16.75
N ARG A 275 -27.38 -20.22 -17.57
CA ARG A 275 -28.23 -21.23 -18.23
C ARG A 275 -28.40 -20.89 -19.70
N LEU A 276 -28.56 -21.92 -20.53
CA LEU A 276 -28.99 -21.73 -21.92
C LEU A 276 -30.52 -21.63 -21.97
N ALA A 277 -31.02 -20.52 -22.48
CA ALA A 277 -32.44 -20.33 -22.77
C ALA A 277 -32.66 -20.13 -24.27
N SER A 278 -33.78 -20.64 -24.78
CA SER A 278 -34.19 -20.42 -26.17
C SER A 278 -35.34 -19.41 -26.19
N ASP A 279 -35.27 -18.45 -27.12
CA ASP A 279 -36.39 -17.57 -27.39
C ASP A 279 -37.59 -18.38 -27.90
N LYS A 280 -38.77 -18.10 -27.36
CA LYS A 280 -39.98 -18.87 -27.69
C LYS A 280 -40.38 -18.70 -29.16
N VAL A 281 -40.10 -17.53 -29.74
CA VAL A 281 -40.51 -17.13 -31.09
C VAL A 281 -39.37 -17.36 -32.10
N THR A 282 -38.20 -16.77 -31.87
CA THR A 282 -37.09 -16.82 -32.85
C THR A 282 -36.27 -18.11 -32.76
N LYS A 283 -36.49 -18.93 -31.72
CA LYS A 283 -35.69 -20.12 -31.36
C LYS A 283 -34.20 -19.86 -31.13
N GLN A 284 -33.76 -18.59 -31.16
CA GLN A 284 -32.40 -18.20 -30.88
C GLN A 284 -32.02 -18.55 -29.44
N LYS A 285 -30.80 -19.05 -29.24
CA LYS A 285 -30.28 -19.44 -27.92
C LYS A 285 -29.47 -18.29 -27.31
N PHE A 286 -29.70 -18.05 -26.03
CA PHE A 286 -29.01 -17.05 -25.23
C PHE A 286 -28.48 -17.69 -23.95
N ILE A 287 -27.32 -17.22 -23.51
CA ILE A 287 -26.80 -17.52 -22.18
C ILE A 287 -27.39 -16.46 -21.24
N ILE A 288 -28.20 -16.90 -20.28
CA ILE A 288 -28.94 -16.04 -19.34
C ILE A 288 -28.63 -16.42 -17.89
N LEU A 289 -28.89 -15.51 -16.97
CA LEU A 289 -28.89 -15.76 -15.52
C LEU A 289 -30.19 -16.45 -15.07
N ALA A 290 -30.09 -17.25 -14.00
CA ALA A 290 -31.14 -18.14 -13.51
C ALA A 290 -32.40 -17.47 -12.93
N GLY A 291 -32.39 -16.17 -12.64
CA GLY A 291 -33.46 -15.47 -11.93
C GLY A 291 -33.32 -15.59 -10.41
N ASP A 292 -34.44 -15.70 -9.71
CA ASP A 292 -34.48 -15.99 -8.28
C ASP A 292 -34.11 -17.45 -8.02
N THR A 293 -33.11 -17.65 -7.16
CA THR A 293 -32.59 -18.99 -6.83
C THR A 293 -32.83 -19.39 -5.38
N LEU A 294 -33.37 -18.47 -4.58
CA LEU A 294 -33.56 -18.61 -3.16
C LEU A 294 -35.03 -18.90 -2.82
N ASP A 295 -35.25 -19.47 -1.64
CA ASP A 295 -36.57 -19.53 -1.04
C ASP A 295 -37.04 -18.15 -0.54
N GLU A 296 -38.31 -18.02 -0.19
CA GLU A 296 -38.88 -16.74 0.28
C GLU A 296 -38.29 -16.25 1.61
N THR A 297 -37.55 -17.11 2.34
CA THR A 297 -37.03 -16.80 3.68
C THR A 297 -35.60 -16.28 3.67
N THR A 298 -34.82 -16.63 2.66
CA THR A 298 -33.40 -16.28 2.57
C THR A 298 -33.23 -14.91 1.90
N LYS A 299 -32.58 -13.98 2.59
CA LYS A 299 -32.27 -12.65 2.07
C LYS A 299 -31.10 -12.69 1.08
N PRO A 300 -31.28 -12.27 -0.19
CA PRO A 300 -30.17 -12.17 -1.14
C PRO A 300 -29.11 -11.17 -0.67
N ASN A 301 -27.83 -11.59 -0.75
CA ASN A 301 -26.67 -10.71 -0.56
C ASN A 301 -25.97 -10.38 -1.88
N PHE A 302 -26.42 -10.97 -3.00
CA PHE A 302 -25.86 -10.76 -4.32
C PHE A 302 -26.95 -10.68 -5.37
N VAL A 303 -26.98 -9.55 -6.09
CA VAL A 303 -27.88 -9.34 -7.23
C VAL A 303 -27.06 -8.93 -8.45
N ALA A 304 -27.28 -9.60 -9.57
CA ALA A 304 -26.64 -9.29 -10.85
C ALA A 304 -27.69 -9.13 -11.95
N ILE A 305 -27.60 -8.04 -12.72
CA ILE A 305 -28.44 -7.76 -13.89
C ILE A 305 -27.61 -7.98 -15.14
N GLN A 306 -28.05 -8.88 -16.01
CA GLN A 306 -27.40 -9.20 -17.28
C GLN A 306 -28.17 -8.61 -18.46
N LEU A 307 -27.45 -7.89 -19.30
CA LEU A 307 -27.92 -7.35 -20.57
C LEU A 307 -27.11 -7.96 -21.71
N ASN A 308 -27.76 -8.75 -22.56
CA ASN A 308 -27.21 -9.16 -23.85
C ASN A 308 -27.57 -8.10 -24.89
N VAL A 309 -26.58 -7.47 -25.50
CA VAL A 309 -26.75 -6.25 -26.30
C VAL A 309 -26.13 -6.38 -27.69
N GLU A 310 -26.73 -5.67 -28.66
CA GLU A 310 -26.11 -5.37 -29.95
C GLU A 310 -25.20 -4.16 -29.79
N LEU A 311 -24.05 -4.16 -30.48
CA LEU A 311 -23.08 -3.08 -30.41
C LEU A 311 -23.20 -2.14 -31.62
N PRO A 312 -22.97 -0.82 -31.46
CA PRO A 312 -22.55 -0.12 -30.23
C PRO A 312 -23.67 0.05 -29.19
N PHE A 313 -23.30 0.12 -27.92
CA PHE A 313 -24.24 0.21 -26.79
C PHE A 313 -23.77 1.19 -25.71
N THR A 314 -24.70 1.92 -25.10
CA THR A 314 -24.43 2.82 -23.97
C THR A 314 -25.44 2.61 -22.85
N LEU A 315 -24.93 2.40 -21.64
CA LEU A 315 -25.67 2.17 -20.41
C LEU A 315 -25.28 3.20 -19.35
N ASP A 316 -26.26 3.91 -18.81
CA ASP A 316 -26.06 4.75 -17.62
C ASP A 316 -26.63 4.03 -16.39
N ILE A 317 -25.88 4.07 -15.30
CA ILE A 317 -26.24 3.47 -14.01
C ILE A 317 -26.27 4.58 -12.97
N THR A 318 -27.43 4.83 -12.37
CA THR A 318 -27.62 5.86 -11.34
C THR A 318 -27.79 5.20 -9.97
N PHE A 319 -27.05 5.65 -8.96
CA PHE A 319 -27.22 5.26 -7.56
C PHE A 319 -27.76 6.43 -6.75
N GLN A 320 -28.82 6.21 -5.98
CA GLN A 320 -29.46 7.22 -5.13
C GLN A 320 -29.83 6.62 -3.78
N ASN A 321 -29.72 7.43 -2.72
CA ASN A 321 -30.19 7.04 -1.39
C ASN A 321 -31.69 7.35 -1.30
N THR A 322 -32.50 6.42 -0.82
CA THR A 322 -33.96 6.58 -0.72
C THR A 322 -34.40 6.82 0.72
N PRO A 323 -35.43 7.66 0.96
CA PRO A 323 -35.98 7.84 2.30
C PRO A 323 -36.56 6.53 2.87
N ASN A 324 -36.45 6.33 4.18
CA ASN A 324 -37.02 5.16 4.87
C ASN A 324 -38.56 5.17 4.97
N THR A 325 -39.21 6.31 4.69
CA THR A 325 -40.66 6.51 4.80
C THR A 325 -41.30 6.64 3.43
N SER A 326 -42.32 5.81 3.18
CA SER A 326 -43.14 5.76 1.97
C SER A 326 -44.13 6.94 1.84
N SER A 327 -43.72 8.14 2.24
CA SER A 327 -44.52 9.35 2.17
C SER A 327 -43.73 10.43 1.44
N PHE A 328 -44.21 10.76 0.25
CA PHE A 328 -43.77 11.79 -0.70
C PHE A 328 -42.51 11.47 -1.52
N SER A 329 -42.78 11.04 -2.75
CA SER A 329 -41.88 10.87 -3.89
C SER A 329 -41.39 12.20 -4.52
N GLU A 330 -41.32 13.29 -3.76
CA GLU A 330 -41.14 14.65 -4.32
C GLU A 330 -39.73 15.26 -4.20
N ASP A 331 -38.77 14.62 -3.49
CA ASP A 331 -37.44 15.23 -3.24
C ASP A 331 -36.23 14.51 -3.87
N LEU A 332 -36.42 13.47 -4.70
CA LEU A 332 -35.29 12.83 -5.37
C LEU A 332 -34.84 13.65 -6.58
N ILE A 333 -33.67 14.28 -6.46
CA ILE A 333 -33.03 15.03 -7.56
C ILE A 333 -32.74 14.04 -8.70
N PRO A 334 -33.26 14.27 -9.92
CA PRO A 334 -32.93 13.41 -11.05
C PRO A 334 -31.43 13.48 -11.34
N LEU A 335 -30.75 12.33 -11.34
CA LEU A 335 -29.35 12.28 -11.70
C LEU A 335 -29.16 12.41 -13.22
N PRO A 336 -28.13 13.13 -13.69
CA PRO A 336 -27.83 13.27 -15.11
C PRO A 336 -27.61 11.91 -15.77
N VAL A 337 -28.33 11.67 -16.87
CA VAL A 337 -28.20 10.52 -17.78
C VAL A 337 -28.21 11.02 -19.24
N ALA A 338 -27.95 10.13 -20.20
CA ALA A 338 -27.95 10.42 -21.64
C ALA A 338 -27.14 11.68 -21.99
N ASP A 339 -27.75 12.66 -22.66
CA ASP A 339 -27.06 13.86 -23.12
C ASP A 339 -26.60 14.78 -21.99
N ASP A 340 -27.34 14.84 -20.88
CA ASP A 340 -26.96 15.67 -19.73
C ASP A 340 -25.71 15.13 -19.05
N TYR A 341 -25.60 13.79 -18.92
CA TYR A 341 -24.36 13.16 -18.48
C TYR A 341 -23.22 13.41 -19.46
N THR A 342 -23.45 13.34 -20.78
CA THR A 342 -22.42 13.61 -21.79
C THR A 342 -21.85 15.03 -21.65
N LYS A 343 -22.71 16.05 -21.50
CA LYS A 343 -22.29 17.44 -21.29
C LYS A 343 -21.49 17.60 -20.00
N LEU A 344 -21.96 16.98 -18.91
CA LEU A 344 -21.29 17.06 -17.63
C LEU A 344 -19.92 16.35 -17.62
N LEU A 345 -19.85 15.18 -18.25
CA LEU A 345 -18.60 14.42 -18.41
C LEU A 345 -17.57 15.23 -19.20
N ALA A 346 -17.99 15.89 -20.29
CA ALA A 346 -17.13 16.78 -21.07
C ALA A 346 -16.61 17.96 -20.24
N LYS A 347 -17.49 18.61 -19.45
CA LYS A 347 -17.09 19.67 -18.52
C LYS A 347 -16.04 19.18 -17.52
N LYS A 348 -16.26 18.03 -16.89
CA LYS A 348 -15.33 17.44 -15.92
C LYS A 348 -13.99 17.04 -16.55
N SER A 349 -14.01 16.52 -17.77
CA SER A 349 -12.77 16.27 -18.54
C SER A 349 -11.97 17.55 -18.75
N THR A 350 -12.63 18.65 -19.14
CA THR A 350 -11.93 19.94 -19.30
C THR A 350 -11.38 20.46 -17.98
N GLU A 351 -12.15 20.40 -16.89
CA GLU A 351 -11.67 20.78 -15.54
C GLU A 351 -10.42 20.00 -15.13
N PHE A 352 -10.41 18.68 -15.36
CA PHE A 352 -9.26 17.82 -15.10
C PHE A 352 -8.02 18.24 -15.92
N GLN A 353 -8.18 18.44 -17.23
CA GLN A 353 -7.10 18.80 -18.14
C GLN A 353 -6.49 20.17 -17.79
N THR A 354 -7.34 21.15 -17.46
CA THR A 354 -6.88 22.46 -17.00
C THR A 354 -6.04 22.32 -15.72
N ARG A 355 -6.57 21.63 -14.70
CA ARG A 355 -5.83 21.41 -13.45
C ARG A 355 -4.51 20.65 -13.68
N PHE A 356 -4.52 19.63 -14.54
CA PHE A 356 -3.31 18.87 -14.88
C PHE A 356 -2.25 19.76 -15.53
N SER A 357 -2.65 20.59 -16.50
CA SER A 357 -1.77 21.56 -17.14
C SER A 357 -1.19 22.55 -16.13
N ASP A 358 -2.01 23.08 -15.22
CA ASP A 358 -1.57 24.05 -14.22
C ASP A 358 -0.58 23.45 -13.21
N VAL A 359 -0.83 22.21 -12.78
CA VAL A 359 0.01 21.51 -11.80
C VAL A 359 1.35 21.11 -12.41
N PHE A 360 1.36 20.45 -13.58
CA PHE A 360 2.57 19.81 -14.11
C PHE A 360 3.28 20.62 -15.22
N GLN A 361 2.59 21.54 -15.88
CA GLN A 361 3.17 22.50 -16.84
C GLN A 361 4.01 21.85 -17.97
N LEU A 362 3.63 20.63 -18.38
CA LEU A 362 4.42 19.82 -19.30
C LEU A 362 4.53 20.44 -20.70
N LYS A 363 3.51 21.17 -21.17
CA LYS A 363 3.55 21.85 -22.47
C LYS A 363 4.66 22.89 -22.54
N GLN A 364 4.87 23.65 -21.46
CA GLN A 364 5.93 24.67 -21.35
C GLN A 364 7.32 24.02 -21.35
N LYS A 365 7.42 22.75 -20.96
CA LYS A 365 8.63 21.93 -20.99
C LYS A 365 8.88 21.20 -22.32
N GLY A 366 8.09 21.51 -23.35
CA GLY A 366 8.29 21.00 -24.71
C GLY A 366 7.74 19.60 -24.99
N TYR A 367 6.91 19.05 -24.10
CA TYR A 367 6.27 17.75 -24.33
C TYR A 367 5.12 17.83 -25.34
N SER A 368 4.98 16.78 -26.15
CA SER A 368 3.88 16.67 -27.13
C SER A 368 2.54 16.37 -26.44
N ASP A 369 1.42 16.62 -27.12
CA ASP A 369 0.09 16.32 -26.56
C ASP A 369 -0.11 14.82 -26.31
N GLU A 370 0.57 13.96 -27.08
CA GLU A 370 0.57 12.52 -26.86
C GLU A 370 1.32 12.13 -25.57
N ASP A 371 2.47 12.78 -25.30
CA ASP A 371 3.23 12.56 -24.07
C ASP A 371 2.47 13.07 -22.85
N ILE A 372 1.79 14.21 -22.99
CA ILE A 372 0.92 14.77 -21.94
C ILE A 372 -0.22 13.80 -21.63
N LYS A 373 -0.89 13.22 -22.63
CA LYS A 373 -1.92 12.19 -22.43
C LYS A 373 -1.39 10.94 -21.73
N ALA A 374 -0.15 10.55 -21.99
CA ALA A 374 0.49 9.44 -21.28
C ALA A 374 0.70 9.78 -19.79
N ALA A 375 1.10 11.01 -19.49
CA ALA A 375 1.27 11.50 -18.12
C ALA A 375 -0.08 11.66 -17.39
N GLU A 376 -1.12 12.16 -18.06
CA GLU A 376 -2.51 12.20 -17.55
C GLU A 376 -2.98 10.79 -17.18
N ALA A 377 -2.79 9.81 -18.06
CA ALA A 377 -3.16 8.43 -17.80
C ALA A 377 -2.37 7.81 -16.64
N ALA A 378 -1.08 8.16 -16.47
CA ALA A 378 -0.27 7.66 -15.37
C ALA A 378 -0.77 8.15 -14.01
N LEU A 379 -1.00 9.48 -13.88
CA LEU A 379 -1.61 10.06 -12.68
C LEU A 379 -3.00 9.48 -12.43
N SER A 380 -3.82 9.39 -13.47
CA SER A 380 -5.19 8.91 -13.36
C SER A 380 -5.26 7.46 -12.92
N ASN A 381 -4.35 6.60 -13.40
CA ASN A 381 -4.27 5.23 -12.94
C ASN A 381 -3.78 5.14 -11.49
N MET A 382 -2.81 5.96 -11.07
CA MET A 382 -2.40 6.06 -9.65
C MET A 382 -3.63 6.37 -8.78
N LEU A 383 -4.34 7.47 -9.08
CA LEU A 383 -5.49 7.92 -8.30
C LEU A 383 -6.68 6.96 -8.35
N GLY A 384 -7.01 6.44 -9.53
CA GLY A 384 -8.10 5.47 -9.74
C GLY A 384 -7.75 4.05 -9.31
N SER A 385 -6.55 3.85 -8.74
CA SER A 385 -6.13 2.59 -8.11
C SER A 385 -6.03 2.67 -6.59
N ILE A 386 -6.32 3.85 -6.00
CA ILE A 386 -6.47 3.96 -4.55
C ILE A 386 -7.61 3.02 -4.11
N GLY A 387 -7.30 2.12 -3.20
CA GLY A 387 -8.22 1.13 -2.64
C GLY A 387 -8.56 1.42 -1.19
N TYR A 388 -9.74 0.93 -0.77
CA TYR A 388 -10.15 0.91 0.64
C TYR A 388 -10.30 -0.54 1.10
N PHE A 389 -9.46 -0.92 2.06
CA PHE A 389 -9.35 -2.27 2.60
C PHE A 389 -9.75 -2.29 4.07
N TYR A 390 -10.32 -3.39 4.54
CA TYR A 390 -10.66 -3.57 5.95
C TYR A 390 -10.43 -5.03 6.36
N GLY A 391 -9.76 -5.23 7.49
CA GLY A 391 -9.45 -6.58 7.97
C GLY A 391 -8.35 -6.58 9.03
N SER A 392 -7.76 -7.76 9.22
CA SER A 392 -6.65 -8.00 10.15
C SER A 392 -5.51 -8.69 9.42
N SER A 393 -4.31 -8.11 9.48
CA SER A 393 -3.09 -8.77 9.03
C SER A 393 -2.76 -9.98 9.93
N LYS A 394 -2.13 -11.02 9.36
CA LYS A 394 -1.55 -12.12 10.15
C LYS A 394 -0.10 -11.78 10.46
N VAL A 395 0.27 -11.80 11.73
CA VAL A 395 1.62 -11.42 12.18
C VAL A 395 2.23 -12.46 13.10
N GLN A 396 3.54 -12.43 13.24
CA GLN A 396 4.23 -13.27 14.19
C GLN A 396 5.47 -12.56 14.75
N SER A 397 5.59 -12.53 16.08
CA SER A 397 6.82 -12.14 16.76
C SER A 397 7.65 -13.36 17.19
N ILE A 398 8.88 -13.10 17.63
CA ILE A 398 9.74 -14.11 18.25
C ILE A 398 9.15 -14.72 19.53
N HIS A 399 8.18 -14.04 20.16
CA HIS A 399 7.55 -14.48 21.39
C HIS A 399 6.32 -15.37 21.13
N ASN A 400 5.73 -15.31 19.93
CA ASN A 400 4.54 -16.12 19.61
C ASN A 400 4.93 -17.47 19.00
N LYS A 401 4.30 -18.55 19.47
CA LYS A 401 4.46 -19.90 18.90
C LYS A 401 3.98 -20.03 17.45
N GLY A 402 3.06 -19.16 17.03
CA GLY A 402 2.51 -19.14 15.68
C GLY A 402 1.87 -17.79 15.34
N PRO A 403 1.34 -17.64 14.12
CA PRO A 403 0.75 -16.39 13.68
C PRO A 403 -0.47 -15.98 14.51
N VAL A 404 -0.53 -14.70 14.88
CA VAL A 404 -1.65 -14.06 15.58
C VAL A 404 -2.25 -12.95 14.72
N PRO A 405 -3.56 -12.64 14.85
CA PRO A 405 -4.16 -11.55 14.10
C PRO A 405 -3.77 -10.20 14.71
N TYR A 406 -3.51 -9.21 13.84
CA TYR A 406 -3.62 -7.80 14.19
C TYR A 406 -5.07 -7.43 14.52
N TRP A 407 -5.27 -6.28 15.18
CA TRP A 407 -6.60 -5.71 15.34
C TRP A 407 -7.22 -5.40 13.97
N LYS A 408 -8.56 -5.41 13.91
CA LYS A 408 -9.26 -5.04 12.68
C LYS A 408 -9.12 -3.54 12.43
N ALA A 409 -8.64 -3.18 11.25
CA ALA A 409 -8.45 -1.78 10.88
C ALA A 409 -8.73 -1.57 9.39
N ALA A 410 -8.98 -0.30 9.06
CA ALA A 410 -9.13 0.14 7.68
C ALA A 410 -7.78 0.60 7.14
N LEU A 411 -7.58 0.45 5.84
CA LEU A 411 -6.47 1.03 5.10
C LEU A 411 -6.99 1.69 3.83
N LEU A 412 -6.67 2.97 3.65
CA LEU A 412 -6.74 3.67 2.37
C LEU A 412 -5.31 3.71 1.81
N SER A 413 -5.11 3.18 0.61
CA SER A 413 -3.77 3.08 0.01
C SER A 413 -3.87 3.05 -1.51
N ALA A 414 -2.94 3.69 -2.20
CA ALA A 414 -2.60 3.34 -3.57
C ALA A 414 -2.04 1.90 -3.62
N VAL A 415 -2.03 1.30 -4.82
CA VAL A 415 -1.54 -0.06 -5.02
C VAL A 415 -0.50 -0.09 -6.15
N PRO A 416 0.58 -0.89 -6.04
CA PRO A 416 1.61 -0.91 -7.08
C PRO A 416 1.08 -1.33 -8.46
N SER A 417 0.18 -2.33 -8.47
CA SER A 417 -0.45 -2.84 -9.68
C SER A 417 -1.83 -3.42 -9.41
N ARG A 418 -2.82 -3.04 -10.22
CA ARG A 418 -4.20 -3.54 -10.13
C ARG A 418 -4.33 -5.04 -10.45
N SER A 419 -3.45 -5.58 -11.31
CA SER A 419 -3.53 -6.98 -11.77
C SER A 419 -2.86 -7.95 -10.78
N PHE A 420 -1.69 -7.57 -10.27
CA PHE A 420 -0.80 -8.46 -9.52
C PHE A 420 -0.69 -8.10 -8.03
N PHE A 421 -0.65 -6.80 -7.71
CA PHE A 421 -0.45 -6.29 -6.35
C PHE A 421 -1.57 -5.34 -5.88
N PRO A 422 -2.86 -5.73 -5.89
CA PRO A 422 -3.97 -4.82 -5.56
C PRO A 422 -4.15 -4.65 -4.04
N ARG A 423 -3.09 -4.25 -3.34
CA ARG A 423 -3.01 -4.10 -1.87
C ARG A 423 -1.89 -3.14 -1.49
N GLY A 424 -1.89 -2.68 -0.23
CA GLY A 424 -0.90 -1.73 0.26
C GLY A 424 0.47 -2.36 0.51
N PHE A 425 1.52 -1.70 0.01
CA PHE A 425 2.92 -2.01 0.28
C PHE A 425 3.62 -0.78 0.88
N LEU A 426 4.21 -0.94 2.06
CA LEU A 426 4.65 0.17 2.90
C LEU A 426 5.69 1.07 2.22
N TRP A 427 6.67 0.46 1.54
CA TRP A 427 7.75 1.23 0.92
C TRP A 427 7.34 1.80 -0.46
N ASP A 428 6.48 1.11 -1.21
CA ASP A 428 5.89 1.63 -2.45
C ASP A 428 5.08 2.91 -2.18
N GLU A 429 4.35 2.96 -1.06
CA GLU A 429 3.41 4.05 -0.78
C GLU A 429 4.10 5.41 -0.65
N GLY A 430 5.31 5.47 -0.10
CA GLY A 430 6.06 6.73 -0.09
C GLY A 430 6.39 7.24 -1.50
N PHE A 431 6.64 6.35 -2.46
CA PHE A 431 6.82 6.73 -3.86
C PHE A 431 5.51 7.11 -4.54
N HIS A 432 4.40 6.46 -4.19
CA HIS A 432 3.06 6.86 -4.67
C HIS A 432 2.74 8.29 -4.20
N GLY A 433 3.01 8.56 -2.92
CA GLY A 433 2.66 9.81 -2.27
C GLY A 433 3.36 11.03 -2.83
N LEU A 434 4.52 10.89 -3.47
CA LEU A 434 5.19 11.99 -4.17
C LEU A 434 4.33 12.54 -5.33
N LEU A 435 3.71 11.67 -6.12
CA LEU A 435 2.82 12.09 -7.20
C LEU A 435 1.45 12.52 -6.67
N ILE A 436 0.90 11.77 -5.70
CA ILE A 436 -0.42 12.04 -5.12
C ILE A 436 -0.42 13.40 -4.40
N SER A 437 0.56 13.68 -3.53
CA SER A 437 0.63 14.95 -2.81
C SER A 437 0.80 16.16 -3.72
N THR A 438 1.50 16.00 -4.85
CA THR A 438 1.61 17.06 -5.86
C THR A 438 0.30 17.35 -6.58
N TRP A 439 -0.58 16.35 -6.70
CA TRP A 439 -1.94 16.56 -7.19
C TRP A 439 -2.87 17.11 -6.09
N ASP A 440 -2.90 16.47 -4.92
CA ASP A 440 -3.84 16.75 -3.84
C ASP A 440 -3.29 16.30 -2.47
N VAL A 441 -2.83 17.28 -1.68
CA VAL A 441 -2.25 17.07 -0.33
C VAL A 441 -3.21 16.36 0.63
N ASP A 442 -4.53 16.59 0.50
CA ASP A 442 -5.50 15.99 1.42
C ASP A 442 -5.69 14.48 1.19
N ILE A 443 -5.57 14.03 -0.06
CA ILE A 443 -5.58 12.59 -0.37
C ILE A 443 -4.37 11.92 0.26
N GLU A 444 -3.19 12.51 0.11
CA GLU A 444 -1.96 11.92 0.67
C GLU A 444 -1.97 11.91 2.20
N LEU A 445 -2.40 13.00 2.85
CA LEU A 445 -2.49 13.02 4.32
C LEU A 445 -3.46 11.97 4.85
N ASP A 446 -4.55 11.68 4.13
CA ASP A 446 -5.50 10.64 4.51
C ASP A 446 -4.90 9.24 4.37
N ILE A 447 -4.15 8.97 3.28
CA ILE A 447 -3.39 7.73 3.09
C ILE A 447 -2.37 7.54 4.22
N ILE A 448 -1.50 8.52 4.46
CA ILE A 448 -0.51 8.49 5.55
C ILE A 448 -1.21 8.23 6.89
N SER A 449 -2.33 8.89 7.15
CA SER A 449 -3.10 8.71 8.38
C SER A 449 -3.57 7.26 8.56
N HIS A 450 -4.05 6.60 7.50
CA HIS A 450 -4.46 5.21 7.55
C HIS A 450 -3.29 4.27 7.83
N TRP A 451 -2.15 4.46 7.16
CA TRP A 451 -0.95 3.65 7.39
C TRP A 451 -0.43 3.78 8.82
N PHE A 452 -0.37 4.99 9.37
CA PHE A 452 0.15 5.22 10.72
C PHE A 452 -0.87 4.89 11.83
N ASP A 453 -2.15 4.72 11.54
CA ASP A 453 -3.12 4.11 12.47
C ASP A 453 -2.98 2.57 12.56
N LEU A 454 -2.13 1.95 11.73
CA LEU A 454 -1.76 0.51 11.79
C LEU A 454 -0.49 0.25 12.62
N ILE A 455 0.13 1.27 13.19
CA ILE A 455 1.34 1.12 13.99
C ILE A 455 1.02 0.42 15.33
N ASN A 456 1.79 -0.60 15.66
CA ASN A 456 1.66 -1.28 16.94
C ASN A 456 2.42 -0.52 18.05
N ILE A 457 2.27 -0.97 19.29
CA ILE A 457 2.92 -0.37 20.47
C ILE A 457 4.45 -0.45 20.41
N GLU A 458 5.02 -1.31 19.56
CA GLU A 458 6.47 -1.40 19.30
C GLU A 458 6.97 -0.34 18.34
N GLY A 459 6.07 0.35 17.62
CA GLY A 459 6.43 1.25 16.54
C GLY A 459 6.59 0.53 15.19
N TRP A 460 6.09 -0.70 15.05
CA TRP A 460 6.19 -1.47 13.81
C TRP A 460 4.90 -1.44 12.99
N ILE A 461 5.06 -1.43 11.67
CA ILE A 461 3.98 -1.52 10.67
C ILE A 461 4.31 -2.70 9.74
N PRO A 462 3.40 -3.67 9.55
CA PRO A 462 3.62 -4.75 8.58
C PRO A 462 3.86 -4.19 7.16
N ARG A 463 4.86 -4.74 6.47
CA ARG A 463 5.28 -4.23 5.15
C ARG A 463 4.23 -4.40 4.06
N GLU A 464 3.45 -5.46 4.12
CA GLU A 464 2.45 -5.81 3.12
C GLU A 464 1.10 -5.98 3.83
N GLN A 465 0.13 -5.17 3.45
CA GLN A 465 -1.17 -5.09 4.12
C GLN A 465 -2.20 -5.94 3.39
N ILE A 466 -2.41 -7.17 3.89
CA ILE A 466 -3.33 -8.16 3.29
C ILE A 466 -4.62 -8.14 4.10
N LEU A 467 -5.49 -7.18 3.79
CA LEU A 467 -6.69 -6.90 4.57
C LEU A 467 -7.95 -7.27 3.77
N GLY A 468 -8.69 -8.25 4.27
CA GLY A 468 -9.94 -8.72 3.67
C GLY A 468 -9.76 -9.89 2.70
N VAL A 469 -10.88 -10.53 2.34
CA VAL A 469 -10.92 -11.76 1.52
C VAL A 469 -10.40 -11.54 0.10
N GLU A 470 -10.74 -10.41 -0.53
CA GLU A 470 -10.30 -10.11 -1.90
C GLU A 470 -8.77 -9.94 -2.00
N ALA A 471 -8.15 -9.31 -0.98
CA ALA A 471 -6.70 -9.16 -0.92
C ALA A 471 -6.02 -10.50 -0.64
N LEU A 472 -6.55 -11.30 0.30
CA LEU A 472 -6.03 -12.62 0.64
C LEU A 472 -6.05 -13.58 -0.56
N ALA A 473 -7.11 -13.54 -1.37
CA ALA A 473 -7.26 -14.38 -2.57
C ALA A 473 -6.14 -14.17 -3.62
N LYS A 474 -5.43 -13.04 -3.56
CA LYS A 474 -4.36 -12.67 -4.49
C LYS A 474 -2.96 -12.98 -3.95
N VAL A 475 -2.84 -13.57 -2.76
CA VAL A 475 -1.55 -13.82 -2.09
C VAL A 475 -1.38 -15.30 -1.78
N PRO A 476 -0.29 -15.94 -2.26
CA PRO A 476 0.07 -17.29 -1.83
C PRO A 476 0.26 -17.37 -0.30
N GLU A 477 -0.17 -18.47 0.30
CA GLU A 477 -0.23 -18.61 1.77
C GLU A 477 1.11 -18.33 2.47
N GLN A 478 2.24 -18.70 1.86
CA GLN A 478 3.57 -18.49 2.43
C GLN A 478 3.97 -17.01 2.61
N PHE A 479 3.31 -16.08 1.93
CA PHE A 479 3.60 -14.63 2.02
C PHE A 479 2.61 -13.87 2.90
N VAL A 480 1.60 -14.55 3.46
CA VAL A 480 0.55 -13.89 4.25
C VAL A 480 1.06 -13.43 5.61
N VAL A 481 1.89 -14.23 6.28
CA VAL A 481 2.39 -13.94 7.63
C VAL A 481 3.48 -12.87 7.57
N GLN A 482 3.30 -11.80 8.34
CA GLN A 482 4.26 -10.72 8.47
C GLN A 482 5.05 -10.85 9.79
N HIS A 483 6.36 -10.63 9.75
CA HIS A 483 7.22 -10.77 10.92
C HIS A 483 7.65 -9.42 11.47
N ASN A 484 7.51 -9.18 12.77
CA ASN A 484 7.84 -7.89 13.39
C ASN A 484 9.35 -7.63 13.54
N THR A 485 10.19 -8.59 13.16
CA THR A 485 11.63 -8.38 12.96
C THR A 485 11.92 -7.72 11.62
N ASN A 486 11.02 -7.85 10.65
CA ASN A 486 11.23 -7.46 9.27
C ASN A 486 10.78 -6.01 9.06
N ALA A 487 11.75 -5.17 8.71
CA ALA A 487 11.53 -3.78 8.34
C ALA A 487 11.19 -3.61 6.85
N ASN A 488 10.92 -2.36 6.44
CA ASN A 488 11.00 -1.93 5.04
C ASN A 488 11.55 -0.50 4.92
N PRO A 489 12.07 -0.06 3.76
CA PRO A 489 12.54 1.32 3.60
C PRO A 489 11.47 2.33 4.04
N PRO A 490 11.81 3.31 4.90
CA PRO A 490 10.83 4.21 5.48
C PRO A 490 10.51 5.38 4.52
N THR A 491 10.01 5.06 3.33
CA THR A 491 9.83 5.98 2.21
C THR A 491 8.81 7.08 2.46
N PHE A 492 7.88 6.93 3.41
CA PHE A 492 7.00 8.02 3.86
C PHE A 492 7.77 9.26 4.31
N PHE A 493 9.00 9.12 4.81
CA PHE A 493 9.83 10.29 5.12
C PHE A 493 10.24 11.06 3.86
N ILE A 494 10.41 10.41 2.70
CA ILE A 494 10.63 11.12 1.43
C ILE A 494 9.39 11.95 1.07
N THR A 495 8.20 11.36 1.18
CA THR A 495 6.93 12.05 0.89
C THR A 495 6.70 13.22 1.83
N LEU A 496 6.87 13.00 3.14
CA LEU A 496 6.74 14.06 4.14
C LEU A 496 7.75 15.17 3.89
N LYS A 497 9.01 14.84 3.56
CA LYS A 497 10.01 15.84 3.18
C LYS A 497 9.53 16.66 1.98
N HIS A 498 9.10 16.00 0.91
CA HIS A 498 8.58 16.66 -0.29
C HIS A 498 7.41 17.61 0.05
N MET A 499 6.50 17.18 0.92
CA MET A 499 5.37 18.00 1.34
C MET A 499 5.76 19.19 2.21
N LEU A 500 6.71 19.00 3.14
CA LEU A 500 7.22 20.06 3.99
C LEU A 500 8.04 21.09 3.21
N ASP A 501 8.80 20.64 2.21
CA ASP A 501 9.66 21.51 1.39
C ASP A 501 8.83 22.31 0.36
N ASN A 502 7.80 21.70 -0.25
CA ASN A 502 7.07 22.30 -1.38
C ASN A 502 5.68 22.86 -1.03
N TYR A 503 5.07 22.42 0.08
CA TYR A 503 3.69 22.76 0.44
C TYR A 503 3.54 23.25 1.88
N LEU A 504 4.58 23.88 2.45
CA LEU A 504 4.60 24.30 3.85
C LEU A 504 3.39 25.15 4.26
N GLU A 505 3.04 26.18 3.49
CA GLU A 505 1.88 27.05 3.78
C GLU A 505 0.57 26.27 3.80
N GLU A 506 0.43 25.33 2.87
CA GLU A 506 -0.72 24.41 2.79
C GLU A 506 -0.77 23.48 4.01
N MET A 507 0.39 23.06 4.54
CA MET A 507 0.49 22.20 5.73
C MET A 507 0.17 22.93 7.04
N LEU A 508 0.43 24.24 7.10
CA LEU A 508 0.15 25.09 8.28
C LEU A 508 -1.34 25.41 8.46
N LYS A 509 -2.21 25.08 7.50
CA LYS A 509 -3.67 25.21 7.65
C LYS A 509 -4.15 24.36 8.83
N SER A 510 -4.98 24.94 9.69
CA SER A 510 -5.34 24.39 11.02
C SER A 510 -5.82 22.94 11.00
N ARG A 511 -6.58 22.54 9.97
CA ARG A 511 -7.04 21.15 9.80
C ARG A 511 -5.88 20.16 9.60
N ARG A 512 -4.91 20.50 8.74
CA ARG A 512 -3.78 19.64 8.39
C ARG A 512 -2.72 19.65 9.48
N LEU A 513 -2.51 20.80 10.12
CA LEU A 513 -1.66 20.90 11.30
C LEU A 513 -2.12 19.95 12.42
N ALA A 514 -3.44 19.87 12.67
CA ALA A 514 -3.98 18.94 13.65
C ALA A 514 -3.76 17.46 13.28
N VAL A 515 -3.71 17.11 11.98
CA VAL A 515 -3.36 15.77 11.51
C VAL A 515 -1.88 15.49 11.81
N LEU A 516 -0.99 16.44 11.51
CA LEU A 516 0.45 16.32 11.76
C LEU A 516 0.78 16.18 13.25
N GLU A 517 0.09 16.90 14.12
CA GLU A 517 0.19 16.74 15.58
C GLU A 517 -0.14 15.31 16.05
N ARG A 518 -1.16 14.68 15.45
CA ARG A 518 -1.53 13.28 15.77
C ARG A 518 -0.61 12.25 15.12
N LEU A 519 0.00 12.62 14.00
CA LEU A 519 0.94 11.78 13.25
C LEU A 519 2.33 11.75 13.90
N TYR A 520 2.80 12.87 14.43
CA TYR A 520 4.14 13.02 15.03
C TYR A 520 4.51 11.93 16.07
N PRO A 521 3.69 11.60 17.10
CA PRO A 521 4.06 10.56 18.06
C PRO A 521 4.23 9.17 17.42
N ARG A 522 3.47 8.88 16.36
CA ARG A 522 3.55 7.62 15.60
C ARG A 522 4.80 7.58 14.71
N LEU A 523 5.15 8.69 14.08
CA LEU A 523 6.43 8.83 13.36
C LEU A 523 7.62 8.67 14.29
N ASN A 524 7.56 9.26 15.48
CA ASN A 524 8.57 9.04 16.52
C ASN A 524 8.65 7.56 16.92
N ALA A 525 7.53 6.89 17.19
CA ALA A 525 7.53 5.46 17.52
C ALA A 525 8.17 4.62 16.40
N TRP A 526 7.81 4.91 15.15
CA TRP A 526 8.36 4.22 13.97
C TRP A 526 9.87 4.45 13.82
N PHE A 527 10.33 5.70 13.96
CA PHE A 527 11.76 6.04 13.95
C PHE A 527 12.52 5.30 15.06
N GLN A 528 12.00 5.32 16.30
CA GLN A 528 12.62 4.63 17.42
C GLN A 528 12.67 3.12 17.23
N TRP A 529 11.64 2.53 16.62
CA TRP A 529 11.63 1.12 16.27
C TRP A 529 12.77 0.76 15.31
N PHE A 530 13.02 1.55 14.26
CA PHE A 530 14.20 1.34 13.40
C PHE A 530 15.50 1.48 14.18
N ASN A 531 15.62 2.57 14.95
CA ASN A 531 16.85 2.93 15.64
C ASN A 531 17.24 1.94 16.76
N SER A 532 16.26 1.18 17.26
CA SER A 532 16.47 0.13 18.27
C SER A 532 16.62 -1.26 17.66
N THR A 533 15.76 -1.64 16.71
CA THR A 533 15.67 -3.03 16.23
C THR A 533 16.60 -3.34 15.06
N GLN A 534 16.95 -2.34 14.24
CA GLN A 534 17.74 -2.52 13.03
C GLN A 534 19.19 -2.04 13.18
N ARG A 535 19.61 -1.69 14.40
CA ARG A 535 20.98 -1.26 14.70
C ARG A 535 22.01 -2.37 14.42
N GLY A 536 23.17 -2.00 13.90
CA GLY A 536 24.32 -2.90 13.73
C GLY A 536 25.20 -2.99 14.98
N GLU A 537 26.17 -3.90 14.99
CA GLU A 537 27.07 -4.11 16.15
C GLU A 537 27.98 -2.89 16.42
N VAL A 538 28.33 -2.15 15.38
CA VAL A 538 29.19 -0.96 15.47
C VAL A 538 28.33 0.30 15.52
N LEU A 539 28.74 1.30 16.32
CA LEU A 539 28.05 2.58 16.43
C LEU A 539 27.91 3.26 15.05
N GLY A 540 26.71 3.78 14.75
CA GLY A 540 26.40 4.43 13.48
C GLY A 540 26.12 3.49 12.31
N THR A 541 26.13 2.18 12.55
CA THR A 541 25.84 1.17 11.53
C THR A 541 24.45 0.56 11.75
N TYR A 542 23.85 0.09 10.65
CA TYR A 542 22.54 -0.55 10.65
C TYR A 542 22.59 -1.83 9.82
N ARG A 543 21.67 -2.76 10.11
CA ARG A 543 21.55 -4.04 9.42
C ARG A 543 20.09 -4.47 9.34
N TRP A 544 19.58 -4.54 8.12
CA TRP A 544 18.38 -5.29 7.77
C TRP A 544 18.33 -6.68 8.41
N ARG A 545 17.28 -6.95 9.18
CA ARG A 545 16.97 -8.29 9.72
C ARG A 545 16.21 -9.14 8.70
N GLY A 546 16.12 -10.45 8.91
CA GLY A 546 15.29 -11.36 8.11
C GLY A 546 15.98 -12.00 6.90
N ARG A 547 17.31 -11.84 6.72
CA ARG A 547 18.09 -12.62 5.74
C ARG A 547 18.24 -14.06 6.21
N GLN A 548 18.16 -15.03 5.29
CA GLN A 548 18.30 -16.45 5.61
C GLN A 548 19.77 -16.92 5.55
N GLU A 549 20.36 -17.21 6.70
CA GLU A 549 21.77 -17.64 6.81
C GLU A 549 22.05 -18.98 6.13
N ASN A 550 21.14 -19.95 6.28
CA ASN A 550 21.32 -21.34 5.85
C ASN A 550 20.64 -21.67 4.51
N SER A 551 20.36 -20.66 3.68
CA SER A 551 19.71 -20.88 2.39
C SER A 551 20.66 -21.59 1.42
N ILE A 552 20.38 -22.88 1.15
CA ILE A 552 21.17 -23.70 0.24
C ILE A 552 20.71 -23.62 -1.22
N HIS A 553 19.51 -23.09 -1.49
CA HIS A 553 18.96 -22.98 -2.84
C HIS A 553 19.22 -21.62 -3.48
N GLU A 554 19.54 -20.60 -2.67
CA GLU A 554 19.83 -19.26 -3.13
C GLU A 554 21.33 -19.07 -3.37
N LEU A 555 21.68 -18.55 -4.54
CA LEU A 555 23.05 -18.18 -4.90
C LEU A 555 23.63 -17.11 -3.95
N ASN A 556 22.79 -16.14 -3.59
CA ASN A 556 23.05 -15.13 -2.57
C ASN A 556 21.76 -14.93 -1.75
N PRO A 557 21.79 -15.03 -0.41
CA PRO A 557 20.58 -14.92 0.40
C PRO A 557 19.86 -13.58 0.19
N LYS A 558 18.55 -13.64 -0.03
CA LYS A 558 17.74 -12.44 -0.29
C LYS A 558 17.69 -11.48 0.91
N THR A 559 17.37 -10.22 0.64
CA THR A 559 17.11 -9.17 1.65
C THR A 559 15.76 -8.51 1.38
N LEU A 560 14.67 -9.28 1.49
CA LEU A 560 13.30 -8.81 1.19
C LEU A 560 12.92 -7.53 1.97
N THR A 561 13.47 -7.37 3.17
CA THR A 561 13.23 -6.21 4.03
C THR A 561 13.83 -4.92 3.49
N SER A 562 14.79 -4.95 2.56
CA SER A 562 15.30 -3.71 1.97
C SER A 562 14.48 -3.22 0.78
N GLY A 563 13.52 -4.01 0.29
CA GLY A 563 12.79 -3.73 -0.97
C GLY A 563 13.62 -4.00 -2.25
N LEU A 564 14.88 -4.41 -2.10
CA LEU A 564 15.79 -4.77 -3.20
C LEU A 564 16.13 -6.25 -3.07
N ASP A 565 15.12 -7.10 -3.24
CA ASP A 565 15.07 -8.50 -2.80
C ASP A 565 16.33 -9.33 -3.07
N ASP A 566 16.79 -9.39 -4.31
CA ASP A 566 17.95 -10.19 -4.74
C ASP A 566 19.19 -9.35 -5.05
N PHE A 567 19.21 -8.05 -4.68
CA PHE A 567 20.41 -7.23 -4.82
C PHE A 567 21.56 -7.87 -4.01
N PRO A 568 22.73 -8.12 -4.63
CA PRO A 568 23.83 -8.79 -3.95
C PRO A 568 24.28 -8.11 -2.65
N ARG A 569 24.27 -8.86 -1.56
CA ARG A 569 24.91 -8.47 -0.29
C ARG A 569 25.96 -9.50 0.11
N SER A 570 26.43 -9.44 1.37
CA SER A 570 27.37 -10.45 1.90
C SER A 570 26.84 -11.87 1.62
N SER A 571 27.75 -12.78 1.25
CA SER A 571 27.32 -14.11 0.79
C SER A 571 27.00 -15.05 1.94
N HIS A 572 27.49 -14.75 3.14
CA HIS A 572 27.21 -15.49 4.36
C HIS A 572 26.64 -14.48 5.37
N PRO A 573 25.31 -14.35 5.45
CA PRO A 573 24.67 -13.41 6.37
C PRO A 573 25.11 -13.69 7.81
N THR A 574 25.37 -12.63 8.57
CA THR A 574 25.82 -12.69 9.97
C THR A 574 25.38 -11.42 10.70
N ASP A 575 25.51 -11.39 12.03
CA ASP A 575 25.16 -10.20 12.81
C ASP A 575 26.10 -9.00 12.56
N SER A 576 27.32 -9.26 12.08
CA SER A 576 28.35 -8.26 11.77
C SER A 576 28.15 -7.51 10.44
N GLU A 577 27.06 -7.78 9.71
CA GLU A 577 26.78 -7.05 8.48
C GLU A 577 26.47 -5.56 8.72
N ARG A 578 26.85 -4.71 7.76
CA ARG A 578 26.56 -3.28 7.77
C ARG A 578 25.97 -2.89 6.42
N HIS A 579 24.74 -2.39 6.44
CA HIS A 579 23.96 -2.07 5.24
C HIS A 579 23.89 -0.55 5.04
N VAL A 580 24.56 -0.05 3.99
CA VAL A 580 24.74 1.38 3.77
C VAL A 580 23.43 2.08 3.42
N ASP A 581 22.56 1.41 2.68
CA ASP A 581 21.24 1.91 2.30
C ASP A 581 20.36 2.20 3.53
N LEU A 582 20.31 1.28 4.49
CA LEU A 582 19.55 1.48 5.73
C LEU A 582 20.11 2.63 6.56
N ARG A 583 21.44 2.78 6.66
CA ARG A 583 22.05 3.92 7.32
C ARG A 583 21.58 5.24 6.70
N CYS A 584 21.55 5.33 5.38
CA CYS A 584 21.09 6.52 4.67
C CYS A 584 19.59 6.80 4.88
N TRP A 585 18.76 5.76 4.97
CA TRP A 585 17.34 5.92 5.29
C TRP A 585 17.11 6.53 6.67
N ILE A 586 17.88 6.13 7.69
CA ILE A 586 17.74 6.69 9.04
C ILE A 586 18.27 8.13 9.11
N ALA A 587 19.31 8.47 8.35
CA ALA A 587 19.75 9.85 8.20
C ALA A 587 18.62 10.74 7.62
N LEU A 588 17.99 10.31 6.52
CA LEU A 588 16.84 11.03 5.95
C LEU A 588 15.70 11.16 6.97
N ALA A 589 15.32 10.07 7.62
CA ALA A 589 14.23 10.08 8.61
C ALA A 589 14.52 11.07 9.75
N SER A 590 15.76 11.14 10.21
CA SER A 590 16.20 12.08 11.26
C SER A 590 15.99 13.53 10.81
N SER A 591 16.45 13.89 9.61
CA SER A 591 16.26 15.23 9.03
C SER A 591 14.78 15.64 8.98
N VAL A 592 13.91 14.73 8.56
CA VAL A 592 12.46 15.01 8.46
C VAL A 592 11.82 15.16 9.84
N MET A 593 12.25 14.37 10.83
CA MET A 593 11.79 14.51 12.21
C MET A 593 12.23 15.85 12.83
N VAL A 594 13.41 16.37 12.47
CA VAL A 594 13.86 17.72 12.86
C VAL A 594 12.96 18.78 12.24
N GLN A 595 12.76 18.75 10.92
CA GLN A 595 11.94 19.74 10.22
C GLN A 595 10.50 19.76 10.74
N LEU A 596 9.87 18.58 10.86
CA LEU A 596 8.52 18.44 11.38
C LEU A 596 8.43 18.83 12.86
N GLY A 597 9.40 18.43 13.68
CA GLY A 597 9.42 18.75 15.11
C GLY A 597 9.56 20.25 15.35
N ASN A 598 10.43 20.95 14.61
CA ASN A 598 10.57 22.40 14.68
C ASN A 598 9.28 23.12 14.27
N MET A 599 8.62 22.66 13.20
CA MET A 599 7.32 23.19 12.77
C MET A 599 6.22 23.03 13.84
N LEU A 600 6.24 21.93 14.59
CA LEU A 600 5.25 21.61 15.63
C LEU A 600 5.68 22.03 17.06
N GLY A 601 6.83 22.69 17.22
CA GLY A 601 7.37 23.06 18.54
C GLY A 601 7.68 21.88 19.46
N LYS A 602 8.17 20.76 18.91
CA LYS A 602 8.59 19.56 19.67
C LYS A 602 10.10 19.58 19.93
N ASN A 603 10.57 18.81 20.91
CA ASN A 603 12.00 18.61 21.12
C ASN A 603 12.59 17.78 19.95
N VAL A 604 13.62 18.32 19.31
CA VAL A 604 14.27 17.73 18.13
C VAL A 604 15.71 17.28 18.34
N GLU A 605 16.31 17.57 19.51
CA GLU A 605 17.75 17.43 19.79
C GLU A 605 18.30 16.06 19.41
N LYS A 606 17.63 14.98 19.86
CA LYS A 606 18.06 13.60 19.54
C LYS A 606 18.09 13.30 18.03
N TYR A 607 17.20 13.93 17.24
CA TYR A 607 17.15 13.72 15.80
C TYR A 607 18.19 14.59 15.09
N GLU A 608 18.48 15.79 15.60
CA GLU A 608 19.59 16.63 15.12
C GLU A 608 20.92 15.90 15.32
N GLU A 609 21.19 15.41 16.53
CA GLU A 609 22.39 14.62 16.83
C GLU A 609 22.49 13.36 15.96
N THR A 610 21.38 12.64 15.77
CA THR A 610 21.36 11.44 14.92
C THR A 610 21.61 11.81 13.45
N TYR A 611 21.02 12.90 12.96
CA TYR A 611 21.23 13.38 11.61
C TYR A 611 22.69 13.76 11.39
N GLU A 612 23.25 14.64 12.23
CA GLU A 612 24.64 15.09 12.14
C GLU A 612 25.61 13.90 12.16
N PHE A 613 25.43 13.00 13.13
CA PHE A 613 26.27 11.80 13.26
C PHE A 613 26.19 10.86 12.04
N LEU A 614 25.00 10.65 11.49
CA LEU A 614 24.83 9.80 10.30
C LEU A 614 25.16 10.52 9.00
N THR A 615 25.23 11.84 8.96
CA THR A 615 25.68 12.59 7.76
C THR A 615 27.17 12.90 7.75
N ASP A 616 27.89 12.62 8.84
CA ASP A 616 29.34 12.78 8.87
C ASP A 616 30.01 11.95 7.75
N ASN A 617 30.63 12.67 6.82
CA ASN A 617 31.19 12.10 5.60
C ASN A 617 32.47 11.30 5.89
N GLN A 618 33.22 11.61 6.96
CA GLN A 618 34.43 10.88 7.34
C GLN A 618 34.07 9.53 7.96
N LEU A 619 33.08 9.50 8.86
CA LEU A 619 32.55 8.31 9.47
C LEU A 619 31.93 7.39 8.42
N LEU A 620 31.07 7.92 7.55
CA LEU A 620 30.50 7.16 6.43
C LEU A 620 31.61 6.53 5.57
N GLN A 621 32.66 7.29 5.25
CA GLN A 621 33.79 6.76 4.48
C GLN A 621 34.53 5.65 5.21
N SER A 622 34.86 5.86 6.50
CA SER A 622 35.57 4.86 7.31
C SER A 622 34.83 3.53 7.43
N GLN A 623 33.49 3.57 7.42
CA GLN A 623 32.66 2.39 7.62
C GLN A 623 32.26 1.69 6.31
N HIS A 624 32.09 2.44 5.22
CA HIS A 624 31.45 1.93 4.01
C HIS A 624 32.21 2.19 2.71
N TYR A 625 33.27 3.01 2.67
CA TYR A 625 33.94 3.34 1.42
C TYR A 625 35.10 2.39 1.11
N SER A 626 35.06 1.74 -0.06
CA SER A 626 36.19 0.94 -0.54
C SER A 626 37.15 1.79 -1.36
N SER A 627 38.37 1.94 -0.85
CA SER A 627 39.47 2.57 -1.58
C SER A 627 39.89 1.80 -2.84
N LYS A 628 39.57 0.50 -2.92
CA LYS A 628 39.89 -0.37 -4.05
C LYS A 628 38.90 -0.18 -5.20
N SER A 629 37.59 -0.27 -4.91
CA SER A 629 36.56 -0.11 -5.93
C SER A 629 36.14 1.34 -6.17
N LYS A 630 36.57 2.27 -5.30
CA LYS A 630 36.20 3.70 -5.31
C LYS A 630 34.69 3.90 -5.24
N SER A 631 34.02 3.14 -4.38
CA SER A 631 32.58 3.31 -4.10
C SER A 631 32.23 2.89 -2.68
N PHE A 632 31.09 3.37 -2.20
CA PHE A 632 30.49 2.83 -0.99
C PHE A 632 30.05 1.38 -1.20
N ALA A 633 30.04 0.58 -0.15
CA ALA A 633 29.67 -0.82 -0.16
C ALA A 633 29.09 -1.24 1.20
N ASP A 634 28.30 -2.30 1.17
CA ASP A 634 27.96 -3.05 2.38
C ASP A 634 29.21 -3.76 2.93
N TYR A 635 29.15 -4.18 4.18
CA TYR A 635 30.19 -4.98 4.83
C TYR A 635 29.61 -6.27 5.38
N GLY A 636 30.36 -7.36 5.33
CA GLY A 636 29.98 -8.62 5.97
C GLY A 636 30.88 -9.79 5.58
N LEU A 637 30.50 -10.99 5.98
CA LEU A 637 31.23 -12.22 5.69
C LEU A 637 30.97 -12.64 4.23
N HIS A 638 31.98 -12.48 3.36
CA HIS A 638 31.77 -12.52 1.92
C HIS A 638 32.87 -13.23 1.14
N THR A 639 32.43 -13.91 0.07
CA THR A 639 33.23 -14.47 -1.02
C THR A 639 32.38 -14.49 -2.28
N ASP A 640 32.98 -14.15 -3.42
CA ASP A 640 32.36 -14.25 -4.75
C ASP A 640 32.39 -15.67 -5.31
N SER A 641 33.15 -16.58 -4.69
CA SER A 641 33.39 -17.95 -5.14
C SER A 641 32.21 -18.86 -4.80
N VAL A 642 31.03 -18.55 -5.33
CA VAL A 642 29.78 -19.30 -5.15
C VAL A 642 29.13 -19.61 -6.50
N SER A 643 28.50 -20.78 -6.64
CA SER A 643 27.69 -21.10 -7.83
C SER A 643 26.52 -22.03 -7.52
N LEU A 644 25.50 -22.02 -8.38
CA LEU A 644 24.40 -22.98 -8.34
C LEU A 644 24.76 -24.21 -9.18
N LYS A 645 24.78 -25.40 -8.56
CA LYS A 645 25.01 -26.69 -9.23
C LYS A 645 23.87 -27.65 -8.97
N ARG A 646 23.56 -28.49 -9.96
CA ARG A 646 22.61 -29.58 -9.78
C ARG A 646 23.29 -30.68 -8.95
N PRO A 647 22.69 -31.15 -7.85
CA PRO A 647 23.26 -32.25 -7.08
C PRO A 647 23.26 -33.54 -7.92
N PRO A 648 24.16 -34.50 -7.62
CA PRO A 648 24.18 -35.79 -8.30
C PRO A 648 22.84 -36.53 -8.09
N PRO A 649 22.42 -37.38 -9.04
CA PRO A 649 21.21 -38.16 -8.86
C PRO A 649 21.34 -39.09 -7.64
N PRO A 650 20.25 -39.33 -6.89
CA PRO A 650 20.27 -40.26 -5.76
C PRO A 650 20.68 -41.66 -6.25
N PRO A 651 21.37 -42.46 -5.40
CA PRO A 651 21.74 -43.82 -5.75
C PRO A 651 20.50 -44.66 -6.10
N PRO A 652 20.63 -45.63 -7.04
CA PRO A 652 19.51 -46.44 -7.47
C PRO A 652 18.89 -47.19 -6.29
N ASN A 653 17.59 -46.99 -6.06
CA ASN A 653 16.85 -47.69 -5.02
C ASN A 653 16.35 -49.04 -5.59
N PRO A 654 16.80 -50.19 -5.06
CA PRO A 654 16.40 -51.50 -5.56
C PRO A 654 14.90 -51.81 -5.42
N ASN A 655 14.15 -51.01 -4.64
CA ASN A 655 12.71 -51.14 -4.44
C ASN A 655 11.85 -50.23 -5.33
N LYS A 656 12.44 -49.42 -6.23
CA LYS A 656 11.67 -48.56 -7.16
C LYS A 656 11.52 -49.20 -8.54
N SER A 657 10.38 -48.95 -9.17
CA SER A 657 10.06 -49.50 -10.50
C SER A 657 11.05 -48.97 -11.55
N PRO A 658 11.45 -49.78 -12.55
CA PRO A 658 12.27 -49.30 -13.68
C PRO A 658 11.61 -48.17 -14.49
N TYR A 659 10.30 -47.96 -14.30
CA TYR A 659 9.52 -46.92 -14.97
C TYR A 659 9.39 -45.62 -14.16
N ASP A 660 9.91 -45.58 -12.92
CA ASP A 660 9.92 -44.34 -12.12
C ASP A 660 10.97 -43.38 -12.69
N ARG A 661 10.52 -42.27 -13.26
CA ARG A 661 11.43 -41.21 -13.73
C ARG A 661 12.25 -40.68 -12.53
N PRO A 662 13.59 -40.55 -12.64
CA PRO A 662 14.39 -39.97 -11.58
C PRO A 662 13.88 -38.56 -11.26
N GLN A 663 13.65 -38.28 -9.97
CA GLN A 663 13.29 -36.94 -9.53
C GLN A 663 14.47 -36.02 -9.79
N VAL A 664 14.29 -35.05 -10.69
CA VAL A 664 15.31 -34.04 -10.97
C VAL A 664 15.36 -33.10 -9.78
N LEU A 665 16.44 -33.16 -9.02
CA LEU A 665 16.67 -32.31 -7.86
C LEU A 665 17.03 -30.88 -8.30
N ASP A 666 16.52 -29.89 -7.58
CA ASP A 666 16.81 -28.49 -7.82
C ASP A 666 18.29 -28.17 -7.60
N LYS A 667 18.78 -27.13 -8.28
CA LYS A 667 20.14 -26.64 -8.04
C LYS A 667 20.32 -26.19 -6.58
N ILE A 668 21.51 -26.49 -6.06
CA ILE A 668 21.99 -26.05 -4.74
C ILE A 668 23.23 -25.17 -4.89
N ARG A 669 23.40 -24.25 -3.96
CA ARG A 669 24.56 -23.38 -3.83
C ARG A 669 25.77 -24.20 -3.37
N VAL A 670 26.88 -24.00 -4.06
CA VAL A 670 28.20 -24.55 -3.72
C VAL A 670 29.17 -23.40 -3.51
N VAL A 671 29.93 -23.45 -2.42
CA VAL A 671 30.93 -22.46 -2.03
C VAL A 671 32.32 -23.05 -2.26
N TYR A 672 33.17 -22.37 -3.03
CA TYR A 672 34.54 -22.83 -3.36
C TYR A 672 35.64 -22.06 -2.63
N GLY A 673 35.34 -20.85 -2.15
CA GLY A 673 36.30 -19.99 -1.47
C GLY A 673 35.89 -19.77 -0.02
N HIS A 674 36.88 -19.66 0.87
CA HIS A 674 36.62 -19.26 2.25
C HIS A 674 36.09 -17.81 2.29
N PRO A 675 34.98 -17.54 3.00
CA PRO A 675 34.48 -16.18 3.15
C PRO A 675 35.26 -15.41 4.23
N GLU A 676 35.40 -14.11 4.04
CA GLU A 676 36.13 -13.21 4.94
C GLU A 676 35.27 -11.98 5.27
N LEU A 677 35.46 -11.41 6.46
CA LEU A 677 34.81 -10.16 6.85
C LEU A 677 35.44 -8.98 6.08
N LYS A 678 34.71 -8.45 5.09
CA LYS A 678 35.20 -7.38 4.21
C LYS A 678 34.07 -6.54 3.64
N LEU A 679 34.42 -5.43 3.00
CA LEU A 679 33.49 -4.69 2.15
C LEU A 679 33.11 -5.55 0.94
N VAL A 680 31.82 -5.58 0.61
CA VAL A 680 31.27 -6.28 -0.57
C VAL A 680 31.46 -5.37 -1.79
N ASP A 681 32.72 -5.19 -2.17
CA ASP A 681 33.15 -4.14 -3.11
C ASP A 681 33.36 -4.63 -4.56
N THR A 682 33.06 -5.90 -4.82
CA THR A 682 33.00 -6.52 -6.16
C THR A 682 31.70 -6.25 -6.91
N THR A 683 30.74 -5.62 -6.23
CA THR A 683 29.44 -5.25 -6.80
C THR A 683 29.21 -3.75 -6.69
N PHE A 684 28.77 -3.16 -7.81
CA PHE A 684 28.36 -1.76 -7.90
C PHE A 684 26.94 -1.67 -8.48
N GLY A 685 26.09 -0.83 -7.92
CA GLY A 685 24.67 -0.72 -8.27
C GLY A 685 23.93 0.25 -7.36
N TYR A 686 22.61 0.12 -7.29
CA TYR A 686 21.75 1.06 -6.54
C TYR A 686 22.14 1.22 -5.07
N VAL A 687 22.43 0.13 -4.34
CA VAL A 687 22.82 0.21 -2.91
C VAL A 687 24.04 1.11 -2.70
N ASN A 688 25.04 1.01 -3.58
CA ASN A 688 26.26 1.79 -3.51
C ASN A 688 26.04 3.30 -3.74
N LEU A 689 24.91 3.68 -4.36
CA LEU A 689 24.55 5.06 -4.63
C LEU A 689 23.75 5.70 -3.48
N PHE A 690 23.29 4.98 -2.46
CA PHE A 690 22.40 5.54 -1.44
C PHE A 690 22.91 6.83 -0.75
N PRO A 691 24.20 6.97 -0.41
CA PRO A 691 24.72 8.23 0.09
C PRO A 691 24.52 9.41 -0.87
N PHE A 692 24.62 9.16 -2.18
CA PHE A 692 24.31 10.12 -3.23
C PHE A 692 22.79 10.31 -3.39
N LEU A 693 22.02 9.22 -3.49
CA LEU A 693 20.56 9.26 -3.72
C LEU A 693 19.82 10.06 -2.65
N LEU A 694 20.27 9.97 -1.39
CA LEU A 694 19.69 10.68 -0.25
C LEU A 694 20.49 11.93 0.16
N GLN A 695 21.33 12.46 -0.73
CA GLN A 695 21.99 13.76 -0.62
C GLN A 695 22.89 13.92 0.63
N ILE A 696 23.56 12.85 1.06
CA ILE A 696 24.46 12.84 2.22
C ILE A 696 25.89 13.28 1.84
N ILE A 697 26.32 13.01 0.60
CA ILE A 697 27.66 13.39 0.15
C ILE A 697 27.73 14.92 0.04
N GLU A 698 28.71 15.55 0.67
CA GLU A 698 28.86 17.00 0.58
C GLU A 698 29.23 17.46 -0.85
N PRO A 699 28.75 18.62 -1.33
CA PRO A 699 29.01 19.10 -2.70
C PRO A 699 30.49 19.25 -3.07
N HIS A 700 31.38 19.47 -2.08
CA HIS A 700 32.82 19.64 -2.29
C HIS A 700 33.61 18.33 -2.10
N ASN A 701 32.97 17.25 -1.64
CA ASN A 701 33.64 15.98 -1.38
C ASN A 701 34.06 15.31 -2.71
N PRO A 702 35.34 14.95 -2.91
CA PRO A 702 35.81 14.31 -4.15
C PRO A 702 35.09 13.02 -4.54
N ILE A 703 34.51 12.32 -3.57
CA ILE A 703 33.71 11.11 -3.81
C ILE A 703 32.48 11.42 -4.65
N LEU A 704 31.93 12.64 -4.61
CA LEU A 704 30.81 13.04 -5.46
C LEU A 704 31.20 12.94 -6.94
N GLY A 705 32.32 13.56 -7.33
CA GLY A 705 32.81 13.50 -8.71
C GLY A 705 33.09 12.06 -9.17
N ILE A 706 33.69 11.23 -8.31
CA ILE A 706 33.90 9.79 -8.59
C ILE A 706 32.56 9.08 -8.81
N THR A 707 31.57 9.34 -7.96
CA THR A 707 30.25 8.72 -8.04
C THR A 707 29.56 9.10 -9.35
N LEU A 708 29.56 10.38 -9.73
CA LEU A 708 29.00 10.88 -10.98
C LEU A 708 29.67 10.25 -12.21
N THR A 709 31.01 10.13 -12.19
CA THR A 709 31.76 9.47 -13.26
C THR A 709 31.38 8.00 -13.39
N LYS A 710 31.32 7.24 -12.27
CA LYS A 710 30.93 5.83 -12.29
C LYS A 710 29.46 5.62 -12.68
N MET A 711 28.57 6.55 -12.30
CA MET A 711 27.15 6.47 -12.67
C MET A 711 26.95 6.60 -14.18
N ARG A 712 27.73 7.47 -14.85
CA ARG A 712 27.67 7.69 -16.30
C ARG A 712 28.47 6.66 -17.12
N ASP A 713 29.06 5.67 -16.46
CA ASP A 713 29.85 4.63 -17.14
C ASP A 713 28.93 3.55 -17.76
N PRO A 714 28.92 3.39 -19.10
CA PRO A 714 28.12 2.37 -19.79
C PRO A 714 28.57 0.94 -19.52
N ASP A 715 29.82 0.75 -19.05
CA ASP A 715 30.36 -0.54 -18.61
C ASP A 715 29.96 -0.92 -17.19
N LEU A 716 29.45 0.06 -16.43
CA LEU A 716 28.82 -0.17 -15.14
C LEU A 716 27.29 -0.17 -15.28
N ILE A 717 26.65 0.92 -14.89
CA ILE A 717 25.19 1.00 -14.73
C ILE A 717 24.50 1.91 -15.73
N TRP A 718 25.23 2.70 -16.53
CA TRP A 718 24.59 3.63 -17.47
C TRP A 718 23.98 2.90 -18.67
N THR A 719 22.79 3.35 -19.09
CA THR A 719 22.12 2.91 -20.31
C THR A 719 21.40 4.08 -20.99
N ASN A 720 20.98 3.87 -22.24
CA ASN A 720 20.12 4.81 -22.97
C ASN A 720 18.65 4.80 -22.49
N TYR A 721 18.35 4.08 -21.40
CA TYR A 721 16.99 3.86 -20.89
C TYR A 721 16.86 4.14 -19.38
N GLY A 722 17.97 4.50 -18.70
CA GLY A 722 18.06 4.69 -17.25
C GLY A 722 19.27 3.98 -16.62
N LEU A 723 19.42 4.08 -15.32
CA LEU A 723 20.47 3.39 -14.55
C LEU A 723 20.06 1.94 -14.27
N ARG A 724 20.92 0.98 -14.58
CA ARG A 724 20.77 -0.43 -14.17
C ARG A 724 20.82 -0.55 -12.65
N SER A 725 20.04 -1.47 -12.09
CA SER A 725 20.13 -1.85 -10.68
C SER A 725 21.49 -2.38 -10.28
N LEU A 726 22.17 -3.08 -11.20
CA LEU A 726 23.46 -3.72 -10.97
C LEU A 726 24.40 -3.54 -12.17
N ALA A 727 25.67 -3.27 -11.90
CA ALA A 727 26.70 -3.09 -12.92
C ALA A 727 26.97 -4.38 -13.70
N LYS A 728 27.27 -4.26 -15.00
CA LYS A 728 27.63 -5.41 -15.86
C LYS A 728 28.87 -6.15 -15.36
N SER A 729 29.77 -5.44 -14.68
CA SER A 729 30.99 -5.99 -14.08
C SER A 729 30.76 -6.79 -12.79
N SER A 730 29.56 -6.75 -12.20
CA SER A 730 29.26 -7.53 -11.00
C SER A 730 29.25 -9.04 -11.30
N PRO A 731 29.83 -9.89 -10.43
CA PRO A 731 29.76 -11.34 -10.56
C PRO A 731 28.33 -11.90 -10.61
N LEU A 732 27.32 -11.14 -10.17
CA LEU A 732 25.92 -11.55 -10.10
C LEU A 732 25.01 -10.82 -11.10
N TYR A 733 25.57 -10.04 -12.04
CA TYR A 733 24.80 -9.41 -13.12
C TYR A 733 23.99 -10.44 -13.91
N MET A 734 22.67 -10.20 -14.03
CA MET A 734 21.69 -11.05 -14.70
C MET A 734 21.69 -12.53 -14.26
N LYS A 735 22.28 -12.87 -13.12
CA LYS A 735 22.26 -14.23 -12.58
C LYS A 735 20.99 -14.49 -11.80
N ARG A 736 20.34 -15.61 -12.10
CA ARG A 736 19.24 -16.15 -11.29
C ARG A 736 19.67 -16.40 -9.85
N ASN A 737 18.76 -16.21 -8.90
CA ASN A 737 19.06 -16.50 -7.50
C ASN A 737 18.82 -17.96 -7.13
N THR A 738 17.84 -18.61 -7.75
CA THR A 738 17.57 -20.05 -7.62
C THR A 738 17.38 -20.65 -9.02
N GLU A 739 16.96 -21.91 -9.13
CA GLU A 739 16.56 -22.48 -10.44
C GLU A 739 15.35 -21.73 -11.04
N HIS A 740 14.44 -21.28 -10.18
CA HIS A 740 13.15 -20.71 -10.54
C HIS A 740 13.05 -19.18 -10.37
N ASP A 741 13.96 -18.57 -9.61
CA ASP A 741 13.97 -17.11 -9.38
C ASP A 741 14.85 -16.40 -10.41
N PRO A 742 14.26 -15.74 -11.44
CA PRO A 742 15.01 -14.92 -12.38
C PRO A 742 15.66 -13.70 -11.69
N PRO A 743 16.67 -13.06 -12.32
CA PRO A 743 17.22 -11.80 -11.82
C PRO A 743 16.14 -10.71 -11.74
N TYR A 744 16.14 -9.93 -10.67
CA TYR A 744 15.15 -8.87 -10.44
C TYR A 744 15.82 -7.50 -10.20
N TRP A 745 16.62 -7.36 -9.15
CA TRP A 745 17.47 -6.21 -8.84
C TRP A 745 18.93 -6.44 -9.27
N ARG A 746 19.12 -7.18 -10.38
CA ARG A 746 20.43 -7.64 -10.88
C ARG A 746 20.77 -7.16 -12.29
N GLY A 747 20.25 -6.00 -12.68
CA GLY A 747 20.58 -5.33 -13.94
C GLY A 747 19.42 -4.55 -14.56
N GLN A 748 18.19 -4.87 -14.20
CA GLN A 748 16.98 -4.18 -14.64
C GLN A 748 16.95 -2.74 -14.13
N ILE A 749 16.20 -1.88 -14.82
CA ILE A 749 16.07 -0.44 -14.57
C ILE A 749 14.75 -0.19 -13.86
N TRP A 750 14.80 0.50 -12.72
CA TRP A 750 13.64 0.78 -11.86
C TRP A 750 13.44 2.28 -11.67
N ILE A 751 12.21 2.75 -11.86
CA ILE A 751 11.90 4.17 -11.92
C ILE A 751 11.99 4.86 -10.55
N ASN A 752 11.64 4.18 -9.45
CA ASN A 752 11.81 4.71 -8.09
C ASN A 752 13.25 5.16 -7.80
N ILE A 753 14.24 4.31 -8.06
CA ILE A 753 15.65 4.64 -7.79
C ILE A 753 16.20 5.63 -8.82
N ASN A 754 15.77 5.53 -10.09
CA ASN A 754 16.12 6.54 -11.10
C ASN A 754 15.53 7.92 -10.75
N TYR A 755 14.32 7.97 -10.18
CA TYR A 755 13.73 9.20 -9.67
C TYR A 755 14.58 9.80 -8.54
N LEU A 756 15.00 9.00 -7.55
CA LEU A 756 15.90 9.47 -6.49
C LEU A 756 17.25 9.96 -7.04
N ALA A 757 17.80 9.28 -8.04
CA ALA A 757 19.03 9.71 -8.71
C ALA A 757 18.83 11.06 -9.41
N LEU A 758 17.74 11.24 -10.15
CA LEU A 758 17.42 12.50 -10.82
C LEU A 758 17.14 13.64 -9.85
N ARG A 759 16.41 13.38 -8.77
CA ARG A 759 16.21 14.32 -7.65
C ARG A 759 17.55 14.76 -7.04
N SER A 760 18.46 13.82 -6.82
CA SER A 760 19.78 14.11 -6.29
C SER A 760 20.66 14.90 -7.28
N LEU A 761 20.69 14.49 -8.56
CA LEU A 761 21.39 15.23 -9.61
C LEU A 761 20.85 16.67 -9.75
N TYR A 762 19.52 16.84 -9.69
CA TYR A 762 18.87 18.15 -9.71
C TYR A 762 19.29 19.01 -8.51
N TYR A 763 19.41 18.42 -7.33
CA TYR A 763 19.95 19.10 -6.16
C TYR A 763 21.41 19.55 -6.38
N TYR A 764 22.31 18.62 -6.75
CA TYR A 764 23.74 18.91 -6.88
C TYR A 764 24.08 19.87 -8.03
N MET A 765 23.29 19.88 -9.12
CA MET A 765 23.48 20.86 -10.20
C MET A 765 23.08 22.30 -9.82
N HIS A 766 22.41 22.48 -8.68
CA HIS A 766 22.09 23.80 -8.10
C HIS A 766 22.93 24.14 -6.87
N GLN A 767 23.74 23.20 -6.36
CA GLN A 767 24.68 23.48 -5.27
C GLN A 767 25.95 24.15 -5.78
N LYS A 768 26.57 24.97 -4.93
CA LYS A 768 27.92 25.48 -5.16
C LYS A 768 28.92 24.35 -4.90
N GLY A 769 29.73 24.00 -5.89
CA GLY A 769 30.80 23.02 -5.76
C GLY A 769 31.51 22.73 -7.09
N PRO A 770 32.62 21.97 -7.07
CA PRO A 770 33.38 21.65 -8.28
C PRO A 770 32.65 20.71 -9.26
N TYR A 771 31.58 20.04 -8.82
CA TYR A 771 30.87 19.01 -9.60
C TYR A 771 29.52 19.45 -10.18
N THR A 772 29.16 20.74 -10.05
CA THR A 772 27.87 21.29 -10.51
C THR A 772 27.63 21.04 -12.00
N THR A 773 28.62 21.32 -12.85
CA THR A 773 28.52 21.12 -14.31
C THR A 773 28.37 19.63 -14.65
N GLN A 774 29.18 18.77 -14.02
CA GLN A 774 29.10 17.32 -14.22
C GLN A 774 27.73 16.77 -13.81
N ALA A 775 27.19 17.22 -12.67
CA ALA A 775 25.85 16.83 -12.22
C ALA A 775 24.76 17.26 -13.23
N LYS A 776 24.87 18.47 -13.80
CA LYS A 776 23.94 18.98 -14.81
C LYS A 776 23.96 18.15 -16.10
N GLU A 777 25.13 17.75 -16.57
CA GLU A 777 25.30 16.91 -17.76
C GLU A 777 24.64 15.53 -17.55
N VAL A 778 25.00 14.85 -16.45
CA VAL A 778 24.43 13.56 -16.08
C VAL A 778 22.92 13.65 -15.90
N TYR A 779 22.42 14.71 -15.22
CA TYR A 779 20.99 14.97 -15.04
C TYR A 779 20.24 15.02 -16.38
N THR A 780 20.73 15.87 -17.29
CA THR A 780 20.06 16.16 -18.55
C THR A 780 19.93 14.89 -19.40
N GLU A 781 21.02 14.13 -19.50
CA GLU A 781 21.04 12.88 -20.27
C GLU A 781 20.18 11.79 -19.62
N LEU A 782 20.33 11.57 -18.30
CA LEU A 782 19.59 10.53 -17.59
C LEU A 782 18.08 10.78 -17.65
N ARG A 783 17.67 12.05 -17.45
CA ARG A 783 16.26 12.45 -17.50
C ARG A 783 15.66 12.13 -18.87
N ASN A 784 16.35 12.51 -19.94
CA ASN A 784 15.89 12.27 -21.29
C ASN A 784 15.79 10.76 -21.59
N ASN A 785 16.78 9.97 -21.18
CA ASN A 785 16.80 8.51 -21.37
C ASN A 785 15.62 7.82 -20.67
N VAL A 786 15.38 8.14 -19.39
CA VAL A 786 14.30 7.54 -18.60
C VAL A 786 12.94 7.92 -19.18
N VAL A 787 12.69 9.22 -19.41
CA VAL A 787 11.40 9.71 -19.91
C VAL A 787 11.10 9.16 -21.31
N ALA A 788 12.07 9.23 -22.22
CA ALA A 788 11.90 8.74 -23.58
C ALA A 788 11.58 7.23 -23.60
N ASN A 789 12.24 6.44 -22.75
CA ASN A 789 11.98 5.01 -22.71
C ASN A 789 10.58 4.68 -22.15
N VAL A 790 10.19 5.29 -21.02
CA VAL A 790 8.85 5.05 -20.43
C VAL A 790 7.75 5.43 -21.42
N LEU A 791 7.86 6.60 -22.07
CA LEU A 791 6.90 7.05 -23.09
C LEU A 791 6.88 6.12 -24.29
N LYS A 792 8.04 5.70 -24.80
CA LYS A 792 8.13 4.74 -25.91
C LYS A 792 7.43 3.43 -25.55
N GLN A 793 7.68 2.88 -24.37
CA GLN A 793 7.05 1.62 -23.95
C GLN A 793 5.54 1.78 -23.76
N TYR A 794 5.07 2.90 -23.18
CA TYR A 794 3.65 3.17 -23.06
C TYR A 794 2.96 3.28 -24.43
N LYS A 795 3.54 4.03 -25.38
CA LYS A 795 3.00 4.15 -26.75
C LYS A 795 3.00 2.81 -27.50
N THR A 796 4.03 1.99 -27.30
CA THR A 796 4.18 0.71 -28.01
C THR A 796 3.29 -0.38 -27.43
N THR A 797 3.15 -0.42 -26.10
CA THR A 797 2.52 -1.56 -25.39
C THR A 797 1.17 -1.23 -24.77
N GLY A 798 0.82 0.05 -24.66
CA GLY A 798 -0.35 0.53 -23.93
C GLY A 798 -0.19 0.59 -22.40
N TYR A 799 0.97 0.18 -21.86
CA TYR A 799 1.18 0.02 -20.43
C TYR A 799 2.47 0.66 -19.91
N ILE A 800 2.42 1.03 -18.63
CA ILE A 800 3.59 1.34 -17.81
C ILE A 800 3.96 0.07 -17.05
N TRP A 801 5.26 -0.20 -16.95
CA TRP A 801 5.81 -1.45 -16.46
C TRP A 801 6.54 -1.25 -15.13
N GLU A 802 6.61 -2.33 -14.35
CA GLU A 802 7.30 -2.36 -13.07
C GLU A 802 8.80 -2.00 -13.18
N GLN A 803 9.43 -2.59 -14.19
CA GLN A 803 10.85 -2.43 -14.48
C GLN A 803 11.10 -2.48 -15.99
N TYR A 804 12.29 -2.07 -16.42
CA TYR A 804 12.72 -2.11 -17.81
C TYR A 804 14.03 -2.89 -17.94
N SER A 805 14.15 -3.68 -19.01
CA SER A 805 15.42 -4.32 -19.36
C SER A 805 16.52 -3.29 -19.62
N ASP A 806 17.77 -3.74 -19.65
CA ASP A 806 18.91 -2.92 -20.07
C ASP A 806 18.89 -2.56 -21.58
N GLN A 807 17.94 -3.11 -22.34
CA GLN A 807 17.60 -2.70 -23.72
C GLN A 807 16.31 -1.84 -23.79
N GLY A 808 15.75 -1.43 -22.65
CA GLY A 808 14.61 -0.53 -22.56
C GLY A 808 13.22 -1.17 -22.71
N LYS A 809 13.12 -2.47 -23.02
CA LYS A 809 11.84 -3.20 -23.06
C LYS A 809 11.20 -3.27 -21.68
N GLY A 810 9.90 -3.00 -21.57
CA GLY A 810 9.12 -3.19 -20.35
C GLY A 810 9.10 -4.66 -19.88
N MET A 811 9.25 -4.86 -18.57
CA MET A 811 9.33 -6.17 -17.91
C MET A 811 8.62 -6.16 -16.55
N GLY A 812 8.36 -7.35 -16.00
CA GLY A 812 7.67 -7.50 -14.71
C GLY A 812 6.16 -7.36 -14.85
N CYS A 813 5.50 -6.94 -13.78
CA CYS A 813 4.05 -6.75 -13.77
C CYS A 813 3.61 -5.46 -14.48
N TYR A 814 2.38 -5.48 -14.98
CA TYR A 814 1.71 -4.36 -15.64
C TYR A 814 0.18 -4.47 -15.50
N PRO A 815 -0.58 -3.37 -15.59
CA PRO A 815 -0.13 -1.98 -15.47
C PRO A 815 0.54 -1.76 -14.10
N PHE A 816 1.71 -1.12 -14.10
CA PHE A 816 2.42 -0.73 -12.89
C PHE A 816 2.48 0.79 -12.81
N THR A 817 1.38 1.38 -12.35
CA THR A 817 1.30 2.82 -12.06
C THR A 817 1.51 3.10 -10.58
N GLY A 818 2.27 2.22 -9.91
CA GLY A 818 2.95 2.53 -8.66
C GLY A 818 4.12 3.48 -8.90
N TRP A 819 5.32 3.18 -8.40
CA TRP A 819 6.46 4.10 -8.55
C TRP A 819 6.83 4.43 -10.00
N SER A 820 6.47 3.61 -11.01
CA SER A 820 6.80 3.92 -12.40
C SER A 820 6.04 5.12 -12.94
N ALA A 821 4.93 5.51 -12.31
CA ALA A 821 4.24 6.76 -12.60
C ALA A 821 5.04 8.01 -12.18
N LEU A 822 6.13 7.87 -11.41
CA LEU A 822 7.04 8.99 -11.10
C LEU A 822 7.73 9.59 -12.32
N PHE A 823 7.66 8.96 -13.50
CA PHE A 823 8.10 9.63 -14.73
C PHE A 823 7.34 10.95 -14.97
N VAL A 824 6.11 11.10 -14.47
CA VAL A 824 5.37 12.38 -14.50
C VAL A 824 6.08 13.46 -13.68
N MET A 825 6.57 13.09 -12.48
CA MET A 825 7.36 13.99 -11.64
C MET A 825 8.68 14.35 -12.32
N ILE A 826 9.35 13.38 -12.96
CA ILE A 826 10.57 13.60 -13.75
C ILE A 826 10.32 14.54 -14.94
N MET A 827 9.23 14.35 -15.68
CA MET A 827 8.84 15.22 -16.79
C MET A 827 8.60 16.65 -16.30
N SER A 828 7.89 16.81 -15.18
CA SER A 828 7.61 18.13 -14.61
C SER A 828 8.80 18.75 -13.86
N GLU A 829 9.86 17.98 -13.57
CA GLU A 829 11.01 18.36 -12.74
C GLU A 829 10.61 18.88 -11.36
N LYS A 830 9.63 18.21 -10.74
CA LYS A 830 9.22 18.46 -9.35
C LYS A 830 9.84 17.37 -8.48
N TYR A 831 10.78 17.75 -7.61
CA TYR A 831 11.62 16.83 -6.83
C TYR A 831 11.64 17.15 -5.34
#